data_AF-A0A948PXX1-F1
#
_entry.id   AF-A0A948PXX1-F1
#
_cell.length_a   1.000
_cell.length_b   1.000
_cell.length_c   1.000
_cell.angle_alpha   90.00
_cell.angle_beta   90.00
_cell.angle_gamma   90.00
#
_symmetry.space_group_name_H-M   'P 1'
#
loop_
_entity.id
_entity.type
_entity.pdbx_description
1 polymer ?
#
loop_
_entity_poly.entity_id
_entity_poly.type
_entity_poly.pdbx_seq_one_letter_code
_entity_poly.pdbx_strand_id
1 'polypeptide(L)'
;MYGWGGYILKAHLTEGKVVKDPLNLEFAKAFLGGRGFNSKIIHDDFDPSVTDPFSPKNIVAVGPGSLCGNTLSASRICVSVARSPVTGVFGDANLGSYFGGELKWAGYDSIVFYGKSKNLVYLQIEDDHVELKDAAHLKGKLVSETDAILKEEMNDPEARIIAIGPAGENVMAAAIPLELHRAAGACGTGAVLGSKNLKAIVVRGTKGAKIARPKELMEAFGRTHKKLLSGPHYPMFSTYGSASLLDLFNEGGMLPTYNWLDREVEGVEQVYSTALKEKYTRKMVACLGCAVHCEHYYVVKEGPYATHGAGAEYEVTCGFGPRAGGVNLEAILHINTLLNDLGMDVVQVSNWLNTLRHWWQDGLIDESDTDGLKFEWGEYDDTIEALKRLAYRKGTFGKVLADNIFAFARHIAKKKGIPVEKLTRYLIQIKGMTQSSGDNRLMGIGAALSHGTSTRGSDHLRGVNTDLWLQQEKAEDIWGIPREVAQHFLDMGLSDPNKYEGKEEYVAFMEDYCAVADSLGICKRHTAWEGMAIGLEEMVEYFNAVTGLNYTWKDLRKCGTRIYTTERAMQARFGLRSKDDYPPVRFFEEPVPSGPLKGAVLDRDKYDKMLAAYYKHRGWSGEGIPLEKTLKDLGLGDVAEDLKKRKLIGAKKEAAKKG
;
A
#
# COMPACT_ATOMS: atom_id res chain seq x y z
N MET A 1 7.37 -22.53 -19.79
CA MET A 1 6.63 -21.98 -18.64
C MET A 1 5.47 -21.15 -19.18
N TYR A 2 4.26 -21.30 -18.64
CA TYR A 2 3.06 -20.55 -19.07
C TYR A 2 2.67 -19.53 -17.99
N GLY A 3 2.12 -18.39 -18.39
CA GLY A 3 1.77 -17.28 -17.50
C GLY A 3 2.95 -16.41 -17.05
N TRP A 4 4.05 -17.03 -16.65
CA TRP A 4 5.28 -16.33 -16.27
C TRP A 4 6.11 -15.90 -17.49
N GLY A 5 6.78 -14.75 -17.38
CA GLY A 5 7.69 -14.21 -18.39
C GLY A 5 8.97 -15.05 -18.55
N GLY A 6 9.40 -15.71 -17.47
CA GLY A 6 10.46 -16.70 -17.44
C GLY A 6 11.78 -16.21 -16.88
N TYR A 7 11.90 -14.92 -16.52
CA TYR A 7 13.15 -14.34 -16.04
C TYR A 7 12.93 -13.30 -14.93
N ILE A 8 13.91 -13.20 -14.03
CA ILE A 8 14.07 -12.11 -13.07
C ILE A 8 15.28 -11.28 -13.51
N LEU A 9 15.11 -9.96 -13.61
CA LEU A 9 16.22 -9.04 -13.87
C LEU A 9 16.87 -8.63 -12.54
N LYS A 10 18.17 -8.89 -12.38
CA LYS A 10 18.97 -8.42 -11.24
C LYS A 10 19.86 -7.27 -11.70
N ALA A 11 19.49 -6.05 -11.35
CA ALA A 11 20.20 -4.82 -11.70
C ALA A 11 21.17 -4.42 -10.57
N HIS A 12 22.46 -4.60 -10.81
CA HIS A 12 23.55 -4.21 -9.90
C HIS A 12 24.02 -2.80 -10.26
N LEU A 13 23.42 -1.79 -9.63
CA LEU A 13 23.58 -0.38 -9.99
C LEU A 13 25.00 0.16 -9.77
N THR A 14 25.72 -0.36 -8.76
CA THR A 14 27.12 0.03 -8.51
C THR A 14 28.06 -0.47 -9.61
N GLU A 15 27.75 -1.63 -10.19
CA GLU A 15 28.52 -2.24 -11.27
C GLU A 15 28.06 -1.77 -12.66
N GLY A 16 26.91 -1.10 -12.75
CA GLY A 16 26.29 -0.75 -14.03
C GLY A 16 25.85 -1.97 -14.84
N LYS A 17 25.52 -3.09 -14.17
CA LYS A 17 25.24 -4.38 -14.81
C LYS A 17 23.82 -4.85 -14.55
N VAL A 18 23.17 -5.42 -15.56
CA VAL A 18 21.90 -6.14 -15.41
C VAL A 18 22.09 -7.60 -15.79
N VAL A 19 21.66 -8.51 -14.91
CA VAL A 19 21.73 -9.96 -15.11
C VAL A 19 20.32 -10.50 -15.31
N LYS A 20 20.13 -11.29 -16.36
CA LYS A 20 18.88 -12.01 -16.64
C LYS A 20 18.96 -13.41 -16.04
N ASP A 21 18.24 -13.64 -14.95
CA ASP A 21 18.25 -14.90 -14.19
C ASP A 21 17.01 -15.74 -14.55
N PRO A 22 17.15 -17.00 -15.03
CA PRO A 22 16.01 -17.85 -15.34
C PRO A 22 15.11 -18.09 -14.12
N LEU A 23 13.80 -17.95 -14.31
CA LEU A 23 12.84 -18.17 -13.24
C LEU A 23 12.77 -19.66 -12.86
N ASN A 24 12.98 -19.94 -11.57
CA ASN A 24 12.75 -21.27 -11.01
C ASN A 24 11.25 -21.55 -10.89
N LEU A 25 10.79 -22.67 -11.48
CA LEU A 25 9.37 -23.02 -11.52
C LEU A 25 8.79 -23.36 -10.14
N GLU A 26 9.55 -24.01 -9.25
CA GLU A 26 9.05 -24.37 -7.92
C GLU A 26 8.92 -23.12 -7.03
N PHE A 27 9.85 -22.17 -7.17
CA PHE A 27 9.72 -20.84 -6.59
C PHE A 27 8.46 -20.13 -7.11
N ALA A 28 8.24 -20.14 -8.42
CA ALA A 28 7.08 -19.52 -9.05
C ALA A 28 5.75 -20.11 -8.57
N LYS A 29 5.67 -21.44 -8.44
CA LYS A 29 4.53 -22.16 -7.87
C LYS A 29 4.28 -21.80 -6.41
N ALA A 30 5.33 -21.63 -5.61
CA ALA A 30 5.23 -21.39 -4.17
C ALA A 30 4.86 -19.94 -3.81
N PHE A 31 5.32 -18.96 -4.61
CA PHE A 31 5.21 -17.53 -4.32
C PHE A 31 4.39 -16.74 -5.35
N LEU A 32 3.91 -17.40 -6.40
CA LEU A 32 3.02 -16.88 -7.45
C LEU A 32 3.63 -15.78 -8.33
N GLY A 33 3.96 -14.62 -7.77
CA GLY A 33 4.44 -13.43 -8.48
C GLY A 33 4.41 -12.21 -7.55
N GLY A 34 4.53 -11.00 -8.11
CA GLY A 34 4.26 -9.74 -7.40
C GLY A 34 4.85 -9.65 -6.00
N ARG A 35 3.99 -9.37 -5.02
CA ARG A 35 4.34 -9.32 -3.59
C ARG A 35 5.08 -10.58 -3.12
N GLY A 36 4.61 -11.77 -3.48
CA GLY A 36 5.23 -13.02 -3.05
C GLY A 36 6.67 -13.19 -3.52
N PHE A 37 6.95 -12.87 -4.79
CA PHE A 37 8.32 -12.90 -5.32
C PHE A 37 9.21 -11.88 -4.58
N ASN A 38 8.74 -10.64 -4.50
CA ASN A 38 9.48 -9.57 -3.85
C ASN A 38 9.80 -9.91 -2.39
N SER A 39 8.80 -10.36 -1.61
CA SER A 39 8.97 -10.68 -0.19
C SER A 39 9.99 -11.79 0.03
N LYS A 40 9.98 -12.84 -0.79
CA LYS A 40 10.94 -13.96 -0.65
C LYS A 40 12.35 -13.60 -1.11
N ILE A 41 12.49 -12.92 -2.25
CA ILE A 41 13.79 -12.47 -2.76
C ILE A 41 14.45 -11.53 -1.74
N ILE A 42 13.69 -10.55 -1.24
CA ILE A 42 14.18 -9.62 -0.22
C ILE A 42 14.56 -10.34 1.07
N HIS A 43 13.74 -11.31 1.51
CA HIS A 43 14.09 -12.11 2.69
C HIS A 43 15.46 -12.78 2.51
N ASP A 44 15.69 -13.41 1.36
CA ASP A 44 16.88 -14.21 1.12
C ASP A 44 18.15 -13.38 0.96
N ASP A 45 18.03 -12.27 0.22
CA ASP A 45 19.20 -11.51 -0.22
C ASP A 45 19.56 -10.36 0.73
N PHE A 46 18.63 -9.91 1.60
CA PHE A 46 18.88 -8.78 2.49
C PHE A 46 19.56 -9.18 3.81
N ASP A 47 20.61 -8.46 4.20
CA ASP A 47 21.18 -8.54 5.55
C ASP A 47 20.36 -7.64 6.51
N PRO A 48 19.66 -8.21 7.51
CA PRO A 48 18.81 -7.42 8.40
C PRO A 48 19.60 -6.59 9.43
N SER A 49 20.93 -6.73 9.48
CA SER A 49 21.78 -5.84 10.29
C SER A 49 21.86 -4.42 9.71
N VAL A 50 21.48 -4.24 8.43
CA VAL A 50 21.41 -2.92 7.78
C VAL A 50 20.21 -2.14 8.35
N THR A 51 20.51 -1.07 9.11
CA THR A 51 19.50 -0.21 9.75
C THR A 51 19.14 1.04 8.98
N ASP A 52 20.05 1.52 8.13
CA ASP A 52 19.82 2.70 7.30
C ASP A 52 18.98 2.33 6.06
N PRO A 53 17.75 2.87 5.91
CA PRO A 53 16.91 2.62 4.73
C PRO A 53 17.50 3.16 3.42
N PHE A 54 18.46 4.09 3.47
CA PHE A 54 19.08 4.67 2.28
C PHE A 54 20.44 4.05 1.95
N SER A 55 20.82 2.98 2.65
CA SER A 55 22.02 2.22 2.38
C SER A 55 22.00 1.63 0.95
N PRO A 56 23.14 1.62 0.22
CA PRO A 56 23.26 0.88 -1.03
C PRO A 56 22.92 -0.61 -0.89
N LYS A 57 23.03 -1.17 0.33
CA LYS A 57 22.68 -2.56 0.65
C LYS A 57 21.18 -2.80 0.83
N ASN A 58 20.35 -1.76 0.93
CA ASN A 58 18.90 -1.94 0.86
C ASN A 58 18.53 -2.49 -0.53
N ILE A 59 17.46 -3.27 -0.62
CA ILE A 59 17.03 -3.91 -1.87
C ILE A 59 15.69 -3.31 -2.27
N VAL A 60 15.50 -3.02 -3.56
CA VAL A 60 14.19 -2.68 -4.13
C VAL A 60 13.80 -3.76 -5.14
N ALA A 61 12.62 -4.34 -5.00
CA ALA A 61 12.07 -5.30 -5.94
C ALA A 61 10.79 -4.76 -6.56
N VAL A 62 10.66 -4.85 -7.88
CA VAL A 62 9.49 -4.44 -8.66
C VAL A 62 8.96 -5.68 -9.37
N GLY A 63 7.81 -6.17 -8.92
CA GLY A 63 7.25 -7.45 -9.35
C GLY A 63 5.83 -7.27 -9.88
N PRO A 64 5.55 -7.54 -11.17
CA PRO A 64 4.18 -7.74 -11.63
C PRO A 64 3.62 -9.04 -11.05
N GLY A 65 2.32 -9.06 -10.81
CA GLY A 65 1.64 -10.30 -10.50
C GLY A 65 1.63 -11.30 -11.67
N SER A 66 1.43 -12.57 -11.36
CA SER A 66 1.50 -13.64 -12.38
C SER A 66 0.43 -13.53 -13.47
N LEU A 67 -0.69 -12.83 -13.22
CA LEU A 67 -1.81 -12.66 -14.15
C LEU A 67 -1.86 -11.28 -14.82
N CYS A 68 -0.86 -10.41 -14.61
CA CYS A 68 -0.76 -9.11 -15.29
C CYS A 68 -0.75 -9.28 -16.81
N GLY A 69 -1.46 -8.42 -17.52
CA GLY A 69 -1.56 -8.42 -18.98
C GLY A 69 -2.39 -9.54 -19.62
N ASN A 70 -2.96 -10.47 -18.83
CA ASN A 70 -3.61 -11.69 -19.36
C ASN A 70 -5.08 -11.88 -18.94
N THR A 71 -5.58 -11.09 -17.99
CA THR A 71 -6.87 -11.34 -17.30
C THR A 71 -7.53 -10.02 -16.88
N LEU A 72 -8.68 -10.08 -16.19
CA LEU A 72 -9.27 -8.94 -15.46
C LEU A 72 -8.47 -8.53 -14.21
N SER A 73 -7.15 -8.67 -14.23
CA SER A 73 -6.29 -8.37 -13.08
C SER A 73 -6.17 -6.87 -12.80
N ALA A 74 -6.48 -6.01 -13.77
CA ALA A 74 -6.10 -4.59 -13.71
C ALA A 74 -4.57 -4.38 -13.54
N SER A 75 -3.79 -5.39 -13.95
CA SER A 75 -2.32 -5.40 -14.11
C SER A 75 -1.54 -4.73 -12.97
N ARG A 76 -1.74 -5.22 -11.73
CA ARG A 76 -1.08 -4.67 -10.54
C ARG A 76 0.35 -5.14 -10.37
N ILE A 77 1.22 -4.20 -9.98
CA ILE A 77 2.61 -4.45 -9.60
C ILE A 77 2.82 -4.14 -8.13
N CYS A 78 3.80 -4.81 -7.53
CA CYS A 78 4.31 -4.49 -6.20
C CYS A 78 5.71 -3.90 -6.30
N VAL A 79 5.95 -2.79 -5.61
CA VAL A 79 7.26 -2.21 -5.37
C VAL A 79 7.57 -2.42 -3.89
N SER A 80 8.57 -3.22 -3.59
CA SER A 80 8.91 -3.60 -2.21
C SER A 80 10.35 -3.24 -1.89
N VAL A 81 10.59 -2.88 -0.63
CA VAL A 81 11.89 -2.52 -0.09
C VAL A 81 12.18 -3.31 1.17
N ALA A 82 13.43 -3.72 1.35
CA ALA A 82 13.82 -4.49 2.53
C ALA A 82 13.67 -3.67 3.82
N ARG A 83 14.01 -2.39 3.76
CA ARG A 83 13.86 -1.44 4.86
C ARG A 83 13.22 -0.14 4.38
N SER A 84 12.01 0.12 4.86
CA SER A 84 11.25 1.33 4.57
C SER A 84 11.81 2.52 5.36
N PRO A 85 11.96 3.71 4.75
CA PRO A 85 12.28 4.93 5.47
C PRO A 85 11.13 5.47 6.33
N VAL A 86 9.89 5.01 6.12
CA VAL A 86 8.73 5.40 6.94
C VAL A 86 8.67 4.56 8.22
N THR A 87 8.84 3.24 8.10
CA THR A 87 8.59 2.30 9.21
C THR A 87 9.84 1.67 9.79
N GLY A 88 10.96 1.70 9.06
CA GLY A 88 12.19 1.02 9.45
C GLY A 88 12.13 -0.51 9.34
N VAL A 89 11.07 -1.07 8.76
CA VAL A 89 10.89 -2.52 8.52
C VAL A 89 10.60 -2.82 7.04
N PHE A 90 10.21 -4.05 6.71
CA PHE A 90 9.80 -4.39 5.34
C PHE A 90 8.71 -3.43 4.84
N GLY A 91 8.94 -2.87 3.65
CA GLY A 91 8.02 -1.96 3.00
C GLY A 91 7.55 -2.54 1.68
N ASP A 92 6.29 -2.33 1.35
CA ASP A 92 5.71 -2.79 0.10
C ASP A 92 4.58 -1.87 -0.31
N ALA A 93 4.44 -1.63 -1.60
CA ALA A 93 3.53 -0.68 -2.20
C ALA A 93 2.95 -1.29 -3.48
N ASN A 94 1.69 -1.02 -3.80
CA ASN A 94 1.05 -1.57 -5.00
C ASN A 94 0.64 -0.46 -5.96
N LEU A 95 0.86 -0.68 -7.25
CA LEU A 95 0.53 0.25 -8.33
C LEU A 95 -0.26 -0.51 -9.42
N GLY A 96 -1.32 0.09 -9.94
CA GLY A 96 -1.96 -0.37 -11.19
C GLY A 96 -1.57 0.51 -12.36
N SER A 97 -2.04 0.18 -13.56
CA SER A 97 -1.89 0.91 -14.84
C SER A 97 -1.60 -0.13 -15.92
N TYR A 98 -0.55 0.07 -16.75
CA TYR A 98 -0.19 -0.76 -17.89
C TYR A 98 1.21 -1.38 -17.72
N PHE A 99 2.11 -0.79 -16.92
CA PHE A 99 3.50 -1.26 -16.75
C PHE A 99 3.61 -2.75 -16.40
N GLY A 100 2.74 -3.25 -15.52
CA GLY A 100 2.78 -4.66 -15.12
C GLY A 100 2.51 -5.64 -16.26
N GLY A 101 1.61 -5.31 -17.19
CA GLY A 101 1.38 -6.11 -18.38
C GLY A 101 2.55 -6.02 -19.36
N GLU A 102 3.04 -4.80 -19.56
CA GLU A 102 4.15 -4.49 -20.47
C GLU A 102 5.44 -5.24 -20.09
N LEU A 103 5.79 -5.25 -18.80
CA LEU A 103 6.96 -5.98 -18.28
C LEU A 103 6.83 -7.50 -18.48
N LYS A 104 5.62 -8.04 -18.30
CA LYS A 104 5.34 -9.45 -18.55
C LYS A 104 5.47 -9.80 -20.03
N TRP A 105 4.96 -8.94 -20.92
CA TRP A 105 5.06 -9.11 -22.37
C TRP A 105 6.49 -8.94 -22.89
N ALA A 106 7.35 -8.19 -22.19
CA ALA A 106 8.78 -8.15 -22.49
C ALA A 106 9.52 -9.45 -22.08
N GLY A 107 8.91 -10.26 -21.20
CA GLY A 107 9.41 -11.57 -20.77
C GLY A 107 10.00 -11.62 -19.36
N TYR A 108 9.59 -10.70 -18.47
CA TYR A 108 10.15 -10.60 -17.12
C TYR A 108 9.07 -10.66 -16.04
N ASP A 109 9.38 -11.33 -14.92
CA ASP A 109 8.47 -11.51 -13.78
C ASP A 109 8.85 -10.67 -12.56
N SER A 110 10.07 -10.11 -12.53
CA SER A 110 10.51 -9.19 -11.48
C SER A 110 11.78 -8.46 -11.92
N ILE A 111 12.00 -7.27 -11.35
CA ILE A 111 13.24 -6.50 -11.44
C ILE A 111 13.71 -6.24 -10.01
N VAL A 112 14.96 -6.57 -9.71
CA VAL A 112 15.55 -6.42 -8.37
C VAL A 112 16.80 -5.55 -8.47
N PHE A 113 16.80 -4.46 -7.70
CA PHE A 113 17.86 -3.45 -7.70
C PHE A 113 18.75 -3.58 -6.48
N TYR A 114 20.05 -3.75 -6.73
CA TYR A 114 21.12 -3.81 -5.74
C TYR A 114 22.08 -2.63 -5.89
N GLY A 115 22.72 -2.25 -4.79
CA GLY A 115 23.73 -1.20 -4.81
C GLY A 115 23.15 0.19 -5.07
N LYS A 116 24.03 1.10 -5.49
CA LYS A 116 23.74 2.50 -5.83
C LYS A 116 24.59 2.91 -7.02
N SER A 117 23.97 3.55 -8.01
CA SER A 117 24.69 4.12 -9.16
C SER A 117 25.45 5.39 -8.76
N LYS A 118 26.61 5.63 -9.38
CA LYS A 118 27.37 6.87 -9.18
C LYS A 118 26.63 8.09 -9.73
N ASN A 119 26.00 7.94 -10.89
CA ASN A 119 25.24 8.98 -11.57
C ASN A 119 23.76 8.67 -11.54
N LEU A 120 22.91 9.66 -11.80
CA LEU A 120 21.47 9.44 -11.99
C LEU A 120 21.26 8.60 -13.26
N VAL A 121 20.53 7.49 -13.14
CA VAL A 121 20.27 6.55 -14.24
C VAL A 121 18.79 6.18 -14.35
N TYR A 122 18.38 5.64 -15.50
CA TYR A 122 17.13 4.90 -15.66
C TYR A 122 17.39 3.51 -16.25
N LEU A 123 16.51 2.56 -15.97
CA LEU A 123 16.54 1.24 -16.59
C LEU A 123 15.60 1.24 -17.80
N GLN A 124 16.12 0.91 -18.98
CA GLN A 124 15.34 0.71 -20.21
C GLN A 124 15.19 -0.78 -20.49
N ILE A 125 13.97 -1.20 -20.80
CA ILE A 125 13.63 -2.58 -21.20
C ILE A 125 12.82 -2.52 -22.48
N GLU A 126 13.38 -3.04 -23.57
CA GLU A 126 12.71 -3.27 -24.84
C GLU A 126 12.85 -4.73 -25.20
N ASP A 127 11.86 -5.53 -24.81
CA ASP A 127 11.89 -6.98 -25.02
C ASP A 127 13.18 -7.63 -24.49
N ASP A 128 14.12 -8.07 -25.35
CA ASP A 128 15.39 -8.66 -24.92
C ASP A 128 16.52 -7.63 -24.71
N HIS A 129 16.35 -6.38 -25.14
CA HIS A 129 17.30 -5.30 -24.88
C HIS A 129 17.04 -4.69 -23.51
N VAL A 130 18.02 -4.80 -22.61
CA VAL A 130 17.92 -4.30 -21.24
C VAL A 130 19.19 -3.54 -20.89
N GLU A 131 19.05 -2.25 -20.56
CA GLU A 131 20.19 -1.35 -20.40
C GLU A 131 19.96 -0.31 -19.30
N LEU A 132 21.01 0.01 -18.54
CA LEU A 132 21.03 1.17 -17.64
C LEU A 132 21.56 2.38 -18.40
N LYS A 133 20.74 3.43 -18.52
CA LYS A 133 21.06 4.64 -19.28
C LYS A 133 21.26 5.84 -18.36
N ASP A 134 22.05 6.81 -18.81
CA ASP A 134 22.22 8.09 -18.11
C ASP A 134 20.90 8.86 -18.04
N ALA A 135 20.63 9.45 -16.88
CA ALA A 135 19.43 10.22 -16.60
C ALA A 135 19.74 11.64 -16.12
N ALA A 136 20.95 12.17 -16.37
CA ALA A 136 21.37 13.47 -15.85
C ALA A 136 20.44 14.62 -16.32
N HIS A 137 19.92 14.51 -17.55
CA HIS A 137 18.99 15.46 -18.15
C HIS A 137 17.58 15.42 -17.52
N LEU A 138 17.24 14.36 -16.77
CA LEU A 138 15.96 14.21 -16.05
C LEU A 138 16.01 14.75 -14.62
N LYS A 139 17.18 15.21 -14.16
CA LYS A 139 17.36 15.67 -12.78
C LYS A 139 16.42 16.84 -12.45
N GLY A 140 15.69 16.71 -11.35
CA GLY A 140 14.75 17.71 -10.85
C GLY A 140 13.44 17.81 -11.63
N LYS A 141 13.25 16.99 -12.69
CA LYS A 141 12.02 16.96 -13.47
C LYS A 141 10.88 16.32 -12.68
N LEU A 142 9.67 16.85 -12.87
CA LEU A 142 8.44 16.27 -12.36
C LEU A 142 8.21 14.88 -12.98
N VAL A 143 7.31 14.10 -12.37
CA VAL A 143 6.93 12.78 -12.90
C VAL A 143 6.35 12.89 -14.32
N SER A 144 5.43 13.83 -14.55
CA SER A 144 4.83 14.05 -15.87
C SER A 144 5.84 14.46 -16.94
N GLU A 145 6.76 15.37 -16.59
CA GLU A 145 7.86 15.78 -17.48
C GLU A 145 8.78 14.61 -17.81
N THR A 146 9.11 13.78 -16.80
CA THR A 146 9.96 12.59 -16.98
C THR A 146 9.33 11.58 -17.92
N ASP A 147 8.03 11.30 -17.76
CA ASP A 147 7.27 10.40 -18.64
C ASP A 147 7.26 10.91 -20.09
N ALA A 148 6.98 12.20 -20.28
CA ALA A 148 6.93 12.81 -21.61
C ALA A 148 8.30 12.75 -22.33
N ILE A 149 9.38 13.16 -21.65
CA ILE A 149 10.74 13.14 -22.20
C ILE A 149 11.14 11.70 -22.59
N LEU A 150 10.91 10.72 -21.71
CA LEU A 150 11.33 9.35 -21.97
C LEU A 150 10.53 8.70 -23.11
N LYS A 151 9.24 9.02 -23.28
CA LYS A 151 8.47 8.57 -24.45
C LYS A 151 8.98 9.17 -25.76
N GLU A 152 9.37 10.44 -25.72
CA GLU A 152 9.98 11.12 -26.87
C GLU A 152 11.34 10.50 -27.23
N GLU A 153 12.21 10.25 -26.24
CA GLU A 153 13.50 9.57 -26.45
C GLU A 153 13.35 8.17 -27.03
N MET A 154 12.33 7.43 -26.59
CA MET A 154 11.99 6.10 -27.10
C MET A 154 11.35 6.15 -28.49
N ASN A 155 10.84 7.31 -28.90
CA ASN A 155 9.95 7.45 -30.05
C ASN A 155 8.78 6.44 -30.02
N ASP A 156 8.26 6.17 -28.82
CA ASP A 156 7.16 5.23 -28.60
C ASP A 156 6.22 5.75 -27.50
N PRO A 157 5.03 6.27 -27.86
CA PRO A 157 4.05 6.76 -26.88
C PRO A 157 3.43 5.63 -26.03
N GLU A 158 3.55 4.37 -26.44
CA GLU A 158 3.02 3.21 -25.71
C GLU A 158 3.99 2.69 -24.64
N ALA A 159 5.24 3.17 -24.61
CA ALA A 159 6.19 2.86 -23.55
C ALA A 159 5.61 3.24 -22.17
N ARG A 160 5.86 2.38 -21.17
CA ARG A 160 5.37 2.56 -19.80
C ARG A 160 6.52 2.92 -18.89
N ILE A 161 6.32 3.97 -18.09
CA ILE A 161 7.36 4.57 -17.27
C ILE A 161 6.91 4.61 -15.83
N ILE A 162 7.69 4.00 -14.94
CA ILE A 162 7.63 4.27 -13.51
C ILE A 162 8.75 5.24 -13.19
N ALA A 163 8.43 6.43 -12.70
CA ALA A 163 9.39 7.47 -12.37
C ALA A 163 9.25 7.94 -10.92
N ILE A 164 10.34 8.43 -10.35
CA ILE A 164 10.31 9.25 -9.14
C ILE A 164 10.32 10.73 -9.50
N GLY A 165 9.56 11.53 -8.75
CA GLY A 165 9.64 12.99 -8.84
C GLY A 165 10.75 13.58 -7.96
N PRO A 166 10.79 14.92 -7.82
CA PRO A 166 11.73 15.63 -6.96
C PRO A 166 11.78 15.12 -5.51
N ALA A 167 10.66 14.66 -4.93
CA ALA A 167 10.65 14.13 -3.57
C ALA A 167 11.53 12.86 -3.46
N GLY A 168 11.49 12.00 -4.48
CA GLY A 168 12.32 10.79 -4.53
C GLY A 168 13.80 11.14 -4.71
N GLU A 169 14.13 12.02 -5.65
CA GLU A 169 15.51 12.47 -5.88
C GLU A 169 16.15 13.10 -4.63
N ASN A 170 15.37 13.87 -3.88
CA ASN A 170 15.79 14.46 -2.62
C ASN A 170 15.62 13.52 -1.42
N VAL A 171 15.28 12.24 -1.65
CA VAL A 171 15.24 11.19 -0.62
C VAL A 171 14.29 11.56 0.53
N MET A 172 13.14 12.16 0.22
CA MET A 172 12.08 12.41 1.21
C MET A 172 11.47 11.07 1.64
N ALA A 173 11.34 10.80 2.94
CA ALA A 173 10.92 9.50 3.46
C ALA A 173 9.54 9.04 2.97
N ALA A 174 8.62 9.95 2.64
CA ALA A 174 7.31 9.64 2.06
C ALA A 174 7.27 9.72 0.52
N ALA A 175 8.43 9.72 -0.15
CA ALA A 175 8.48 9.72 -1.61
C ALA A 175 8.13 8.36 -2.20
N ILE A 176 7.42 8.37 -3.32
CA ILE A 176 6.86 7.20 -3.98
C ILE A 176 7.11 7.26 -5.50
N PRO A 177 7.22 6.11 -6.18
CA PRO A 177 7.28 6.07 -7.62
C PRO A 177 5.87 6.01 -8.23
N LEU A 178 5.72 6.58 -9.43
CA LEU A 178 4.44 6.66 -10.14
C LEU A 178 4.58 6.31 -11.61
N GLU A 179 3.51 5.75 -12.18
CA GLU A 179 3.24 5.77 -13.62
C GLU A 179 2.22 6.90 -13.86
N LEU A 180 2.74 8.11 -14.13
CA LEU A 180 2.01 9.38 -14.20
C LEU A 180 1.19 9.71 -12.93
N HIS A 181 -0.03 9.19 -12.85
CA HIS A 181 -0.98 9.44 -11.76
C HIS A 181 -1.23 8.20 -10.89
N ARG A 182 -0.64 7.06 -11.28
CA ARG A 182 -0.81 5.78 -10.60
C ARG A 182 0.36 5.55 -9.67
N ALA A 183 0.07 5.49 -8.38
CA ALA A 183 1.09 5.50 -7.34
C ALA A 183 1.37 4.12 -6.76
N ALA A 184 2.64 3.82 -6.51
CA ALA A 184 3.03 2.80 -5.54
C ALA A 184 3.17 3.48 -4.17
N GLY A 185 2.02 3.81 -3.57
CA GLY A 185 1.89 4.52 -2.30
C GLY A 185 2.38 3.73 -1.08
N ALA A 186 2.59 4.45 0.02
CA ALA A 186 3.12 3.97 1.30
C ALA A 186 4.62 3.61 1.31
N CYS A 187 5.14 3.36 2.52
CA CYS A 187 6.48 2.82 2.79
C CYS A 187 7.70 3.58 2.22
N GLY A 188 7.54 4.68 1.48
CA GLY A 188 8.66 5.49 1.02
C GLY A 188 9.55 4.83 -0.03
N THR A 189 8.98 3.97 -0.88
CA THR A 189 9.75 3.18 -1.86
C THR A 189 10.47 4.05 -2.90
N GLY A 190 9.90 5.21 -3.24
CA GLY A 190 10.48 6.19 -4.17
C GLY A 190 11.71 6.88 -3.59
N ALA A 191 11.74 7.07 -2.27
CA ALA A 191 12.92 7.58 -1.57
C ALA A 191 14.10 6.60 -1.66
N VAL A 192 13.83 5.29 -1.56
CA VAL A 192 14.87 4.26 -1.70
C VAL A 192 15.38 4.20 -3.14
N LEU A 193 14.50 4.29 -4.15
CA LEU A 193 14.91 4.41 -5.56
C LEU A 193 15.81 5.63 -5.78
N GLY A 194 15.42 6.80 -5.26
CA GLY A 194 16.23 8.02 -5.35
C GLY A 194 17.57 7.93 -4.62
N SER A 195 17.60 7.30 -3.43
CA SER A 195 18.85 7.06 -2.69
C SER A 195 19.88 6.24 -3.49
N LYS A 196 19.39 5.42 -4.42
CA LYS A 196 20.17 4.58 -5.33
C LYS A 196 20.56 5.27 -6.65
N ASN A 197 20.16 6.54 -6.82
CA ASN A 197 20.28 7.31 -8.06
C ASN A 197 19.54 6.66 -9.25
N LEU A 198 18.38 6.05 -9.00
CA LEU A 198 17.52 5.48 -10.05
C LEU A 198 16.29 6.37 -10.25
N LYS A 199 16.24 7.09 -11.39
CA LYS A 199 15.19 8.06 -11.74
C LYS A 199 13.92 7.39 -12.27
N ALA A 200 14.07 6.38 -13.11
CA ALA A 200 12.95 5.75 -13.76
C ALA A 200 13.23 4.30 -14.18
N ILE A 201 12.16 3.59 -14.49
CA ILE A 201 12.14 2.30 -15.18
C ILE A 201 11.20 2.47 -16.37
N VAL A 202 11.73 2.25 -17.57
CA VAL A 202 11.01 2.35 -18.84
C VAL A 202 10.89 0.95 -19.42
N VAL A 203 9.68 0.57 -19.82
CA VAL A 203 9.43 -0.73 -20.43
C VAL A 203 8.56 -0.62 -21.67
N ARG A 204 8.95 -1.40 -22.68
CA ARG A 204 8.16 -1.74 -23.86
C ARG A 204 8.27 -3.24 -24.10
N GLY A 205 7.13 -3.93 -24.17
CA GLY A 205 7.06 -5.38 -24.32
C GLY A 205 6.11 -5.78 -25.43
N THR A 206 6.59 -6.55 -26.41
CA THR A 206 5.82 -6.89 -27.61
C THR A 206 5.63 -8.39 -27.84
N LYS A 207 6.27 -9.25 -27.05
CA LYS A 207 6.19 -10.72 -27.23
C LYS A 207 4.85 -11.32 -26.81
N GLY A 208 4.08 -10.62 -25.99
CA GLY A 208 2.86 -11.15 -25.38
C GLY A 208 3.13 -12.24 -24.33
N ALA A 209 2.10 -12.97 -23.92
CA ALA A 209 2.22 -14.05 -22.93
C ALA A 209 1.78 -15.40 -23.48
N LYS A 210 2.41 -16.48 -22.99
CA LYS A 210 2.01 -17.85 -23.28
C LYS A 210 0.94 -18.31 -22.29
N ILE A 211 -0.25 -18.65 -22.80
CA ILE A 211 -1.40 -19.14 -22.02
C ILE A 211 -1.55 -20.65 -22.21
N ALA A 212 -1.65 -21.40 -21.12
CA ALA A 212 -1.74 -22.87 -21.20
C ALA A 212 -3.10 -23.35 -21.74
N ARG A 213 -4.21 -22.75 -21.28
CA ARG A 213 -5.59 -23.15 -21.58
C ARG A 213 -6.43 -21.93 -21.99
N PRO A 214 -6.24 -21.40 -23.22
CA PRO A 214 -6.87 -20.14 -23.63
C PRO A 214 -8.40 -20.19 -23.70
N LYS A 215 -9.00 -21.34 -24.04
CA LYS A 215 -10.47 -21.49 -24.06
C LYS A 215 -11.07 -21.35 -22.65
N GLU A 216 -10.52 -22.10 -21.68
CA GLU A 216 -10.93 -22.02 -20.27
C GLU A 216 -10.75 -20.61 -19.71
N LEU A 217 -9.66 -19.93 -20.10
CA LEU A 217 -9.42 -18.55 -19.70
C LEU A 217 -10.52 -17.59 -20.21
N MET A 218 -10.92 -17.71 -21.48
CA MET A 218 -11.97 -16.87 -22.05
C MET A 218 -13.34 -17.13 -21.42
N GLU A 219 -13.65 -18.37 -21.08
CA GLU A 219 -14.89 -18.73 -20.37
C GLU A 219 -14.90 -18.14 -18.94
N ALA A 220 -13.81 -18.32 -18.19
CA ALA A 220 -13.64 -17.74 -16.86
C ALA A 220 -13.74 -16.20 -16.89
N PHE A 221 -13.13 -15.57 -17.90
CA PHE A 221 -13.25 -14.14 -18.15
C PHE A 221 -14.71 -13.73 -18.36
N GLY A 222 -15.45 -14.40 -19.25
CA GLY A 222 -16.84 -14.06 -19.55
C GLY A 222 -17.75 -14.16 -18.33
N ARG A 223 -17.60 -15.24 -17.54
CA ARG A 223 -18.36 -15.43 -16.29
C ARG A 223 -18.04 -14.35 -15.26
N THR A 224 -16.75 -14.13 -14.99
CA THR A 224 -16.30 -13.16 -13.98
C THR A 224 -16.63 -11.73 -14.37
N HIS A 225 -16.49 -11.38 -15.66
CA HIS A 225 -16.84 -10.06 -16.16
C HIS A 225 -18.32 -9.77 -15.94
N LYS A 226 -19.20 -10.71 -16.32
CA LYS A 226 -20.64 -10.59 -16.07
C LYS A 226 -20.95 -10.44 -14.58
N LYS A 227 -20.33 -11.27 -13.73
CA LYS A 227 -20.47 -11.20 -12.27
C LYS A 227 -20.07 -9.81 -11.76
N LEU A 228 -18.91 -9.31 -12.15
CA LEU A 228 -18.39 -7.99 -11.77
C LEU A 228 -19.35 -6.86 -12.14
N LEU A 229 -19.86 -6.82 -13.36
CA LEU A 229 -20.79 -5.79 -13.81
C LEU A 229 -22.16 -5.86 -13.11
N SER A 230 -22.59 -7.04 -12.66
CA SER A 230 -23.84 -7.22 -11.92
C SER A 230 -23.71 -7.01 -10.41
N GLY A 231 -22.48 -6.80 -9.90
CA GLY A 231 -22.23 -6.66 -8.47
C GLY A 231 -22.83 -5.37 -7.89
N PRO A 232 -23.31 -5.38 -6.63
CA PRO A 232 -24.01 -4.24 -6.04
C PRO A 232 -23.12 -2.98 -5.91
N HIS A 233 -21.81 -3.16 -5.71
CA HIS A 233 -20.87 -2.04 -5.57
C HIS A 233 -20.26 -1.59 -6.90
N TYR A 234 -20.52 -2.28 -8.01
CA TYR A 234 -19.98 -1.88 -9.31
C TYR A 234 -20.40 -0.46 -9.71
N PRO A 235 -21.69 -0.07 -9.66
CA PRO A 235 -22.12 1.28 -10.04
C PRO A 235 -21.46 2.38 -9.21
N MET A 236 -21.26 2.15 -7.91
CA MET A 236 -20.60 3.08 -6.98
C MET A 236 -19.17 3.38 -7.46
N PHE A 237 -18.34 2.35 -7.58
CA PHE A 237 -16.93 2.53 -7.94
C PHE A 237 -16.72 2.92 -9.41
N SER A 238 -17.57 2.43 -10.31
CA SER A 238 -17.44 2.73 -11.74
C SER A 238 -17.85 4.15 -12.09
N THR A 239 -18.74 4.75 -11.30
CA THR A 239 -19.25 6.10 -11.55
C THR A 239 -18.46 7.16 -10.79
N TYR A 240 -18.17 6.88 -9.52
CA TYR A 240 -17.69 7.85 -8.53
C TYR A 240 -16.31 7.52 -7.95
N GLY A 241 -15.65 6.45 -8.43
CA GLY A 241 -14.34 6.06 -7.94
C GLY A 241 -14.34 5.75 -6.44
N SER A 242 -13.17 5.83 -5.80
CA SER A 242 -13.12 5.68 -4.33
C SER A 242 -13.55 6.95 -3.60
N ALA A 243 -13.65 8.10 -4.27
CA ALA A 243 -14.12 9.33 -3.65
C ALA A 243 -15.50 9.13 -3.01
N SER A 244 -16.34 8.22 -3.53
CA SER A 244 -17.62 7.81 -2.93
C SER A 244 -17.53 7.28 -1.49
N LEU A 245 -16.37 6.80 -1.05
CA LEU A 245 -16.14 6.41 0.34
C LEU A 245 -16.21 7.61 1.30
N LEU A 246 -15.93 8.83 0.82
CA LEU A 246 -16.12 10.04 1.62
C LEU A 246 -17.60 10.22 1.96
N ASP A 247 -18.45 10.11 0.95
CA ASP A 247 -19.91 10.21 1.07
C ASP A 247 -20.43 9.13 2.03
N LEU A 248 -20.04 7.86 1.79
CA LEU A 248 -20.43 6.71 2.62
C LEU A 248 -20.02 6.86 4.09
N PHE A 249 -18.77 7.26 4.34
CA PHE A 249 -18.28 7.41 5.71
C PHE A 249 -18.89 8.63 6.40
N ASN A 250 -19.24 9.69 5.68
CA ASN A 250 -19.94 10.81 6.28
C ASN A 250 -21.36 10.42 6.69
N GLU A 251 -22.11 9.78 5.80
CA GLU A 251 -23.48 9.29 6.07
C GLU A 251 -23.51 8.27 7.22
N GLY A 252 -22.49 7.42 7.31
CA GLY A 252 -22.32 6.47 8.41
C GLY A 252 -21.79 7.08 9.72
N GLY A 253 -21.46 8.38 9.75
CA GLY A 253 -20.90 9.05 10.94
C GLY A 253 -19.49 8.58 11.32
N MET A 254 -18.73 8.06 10.34
CA MET A 254 -17.38 7.50 10.51
C MET A 254 -16.28 8.39 9.94
N LEU A 255 -16.63 9.40 9.14
CA LEU A 255 -15.68 10.30 8.48
C LEU A 255 -14.81 11.03 9.51
N PRO A 256 -13.47 10.94 9.45
CA PRO A 256 -12.63 11.77 10.29
C PRO A 256 -12.59 13.22 9.81
N THR A 257 -12.89 14.15 10.73
CA THR A 257 -12.68 15.58 10.51
C THR A 257 -11.69 16.15 11.52
N TYR A 258 -11.00 17.23 11.14
CA TYR A 258 -9.98 17.89 11.97
C TYR A 258 -8.96 16.91 12.56
N ASN A 259 -8.47 16.00 11.73
CA ASN A 259 -7.55 14.92 12.07
C ASN A 259 -7.97 14.14 13.33
N TRP A 260 -9.18 13.57 13.26
CA TRP A 260 -9.79 12.70 14.28
C TRP A 260 -10.28 13.42 15.55
N LEU A 261 -10.34 14.75 15.55
CA LEU A 261 -10.93 15.53 16.65
C LEU A 261 -12.45 15.56 16.61
N ASP A 262 -13.05 15.36 15.44
CA ASP A 262 -14.49 15.42 15.25
C ASP A 262 -14.95 14.47 14.12
N ARG A 263 -16.26 14.49 13.84
CA ARG A 263 -16.93 13.72 12.77
C ARG A 263 -17.71 14.59 11.80
N GLU A 264 -17.81 15.88 12.09
CA GLU A 264 -18.56 16.83 11.29
C GLU A 264 -17.63 17.92 10.78
N VAL A 265 -17.92 18.42 9.58
CA VAL A 265 -17.33 19.64 9.02
C VAL A 265 -18.42 20.33 8.20
N GLU A 266 -18.58 21.64 8.40
CA GLU A 266 -19.58 22.41 7.66
C GLU A 266 -19.24 22.42 6.16
N GLY A 267 -20.24 22.18 5.31
CA GLY A 267 -20.08 22.21 3.86
C GLY A 267 -19.43 20.97 3.25
N VAL A 268 -19.37 19.84 3.96
CA VAL A 268 -18.74 18.59 3.50
C VAL A 268 -19.26 18.10 2.14
N GLU A 269 -20.51 18.41 1.79
CA GLU A 269 -21.13 18.07 0.52
C GLU A 269 -20.41 18.69 -0.69
N GLN A 270 -19.63 19.76 -0.49
CA GLN A 270 -18.85 20.40 -1.55
C GLN A 270 -17.71 19.52 -2.07
N VAL A 271 -17.24 18.57 -1.26
CA VAL A 271 -16.17 17.62 -1.61
C VAL A 271 -16.68 16.20 -1.86
N TYR A 272 -18.01 16.01 -1.88
CA TYR A 272 -18.60 14.72 -2.22
C TYR A 272 -18.23 14.24 -3.61
N SER A 273 -18.30 12.93 -3.79
CA SER A 273 -17.97 12.28 -5.06
C SER A 273 -18.86 12.73 -6.21
N THR A 274 -20.11 13.10 -5.93
CA THR A 274 -21.05 13.71 -6.89
C THR A 274 -20.57 15.07 -7.38
N ALA A 275 -20.12 15.95 -6.47
CA ALA A 275 -19.55 17.25 -6.83
C ALA A 275 -18.30 17.10 -7.71
N LEU A 276 -17.39 16.17 -7.35
CA LEU A 276 -16.22 15.83 -8.17
C LEU A 276 -16.63 15.33 -9.57
N LYS A 277 -17.62 14.45 -9.63
CA LYS A 277 -18.11 13.86 -10.87
C LYS A 277 -18.72 14.89 -11.81
N GLU A 278 -19.61 15.73 -11.30
CA GLU A 278 -20.40 16.65 -12.11
C GLU A 278 -19.60 17.88 -12.57
N LYS A 279 -18.77 18.45 -11.68
CA LYS A 279 -18.08 19.72 -11.97
C LYS A 279 -16.77 19.51 -12.73
N TYR A 280 -15.94 18.57 -12.27
CA TYR A 280 -14.53 18.50 -12.67
C TYR A 280 -14.17 17.26 -13.49
N THR A 281 -14.84 16.13 -13.28
CA THR A 281 -14.52 14.88 -13.99
C THR A 281 -14.88 14.99 -15.47
N ARG A 282 -13.92 14.68 -16.35
CA ARG A 282 -14.11 14.62 -17.80
C ARG A 282 -14.23 13.18 -18.29
N LYS A 283 -13.54 12.24 -17.64
CA LYS A 283 -13.56 10.83 -18.01
C LYS A 283 -13.21 9.93 -16.84
N MET A 284 -13.81 8.75 -16.80
CA MET A 284 -13.40 7.64 -15.94
C MET A 284 -12.36 6.79 -16.67
N VAL A 285 -11.21 6.50 -16.04
CA VAL A 285 -10.04 5.86 -16.66
C VAL A 285 -9.76 4.50 -16.01
N ALA A 286 -9.53 3.49 -16.84
CA ALA A 286 -9.21 2.13 -16.43
C ALA A 286 -7.71 1.82 -16.52
N CYS A 287 -7.25 1.01 -15.57
CA CYS A 287 -6.01 0.25 -15.72
C CYS A 287 -6.17 -0.84 -16.80
N LEU A 288 -5.06 -1.42 -17.26
CA LEU A 288 -5.06 -2.48 -18.26
C LEU A 288 -5.91 -3.69 -17.85
N GLY A 289 -6.94 -3.99 -18.62
CA GLY A 289 -7.86 -5.12 -18.38
C GLY A 289 -8.88 -4.87 -17.26
N CYS A 290 -9.07 -3.62 -16.81
CA CYS A 290 -10.03 -3.27 -15.76
C CYS A 290 -11.40 -2.89 -16.34
N ALA A 291 -12.46 -3.54 -15.86
CA ALA A 291 -13.84 -3.19 -16.23
C ALA A 291 -14.48 -2.14 -15.29
N VAL A 292 -13.84 -1.79 -14.17
CA VAL A 292 -14.39 -0.83 -13.19
C VAL A 292 -14.03 0.62 -13.52
N HIS A 293 -12.91 0.89 -14.20
CA HIS A 293 -12.51 2.24 -14.66
C HIS A 293 -12.57 3.35 -13.59
N CYS A 294 -12.22 3.04 -12.35
CA CYS A 294 -12.51 3.88 -11.17
C CYS A 294 -11.78 5.24 -11.05
N GLU A 295 -10.85 5.60 -11.94
CA GLU A 295 -10.06 6.84 -11.79
C GLU A 295 -10.72 8.02 -12.47
N HIS A 296 -10.75 9.16 -11.80
CA HIS A 296 -11.22 10.40 -12.40
C HIS A 296 -10.08 11.08 -13.14
N TYR A 297 -10.23 11.29 -14.46
CA TYR A 297 -9.50 12.34 -15.16
C TYR A 297 -10.30 13.63 -15.04
N TYR A 298 -9.73 14.65 -14.41
CA TYR A 298 -10.42 15.88 -14.02
C TYR A 298 -9.73 17.14 -14.55
N VAL A 299 -10.52 18.21 -14.69
CA VAL A 299 -10.03 19.53 -15.12
C VAL A 299 -10.74 20.64 -14.35
N VAL A 300 -9.95 21.42 -13.60
CA VAL A 300 -10.30 22.73 -13.03
C VAL A 300 -9.79 23.79 -14.01
N LYS A 301 -10.71 24.51 -14.65
CA LYS A 301 -10.38 25.32 -15.84
C LYS A 301 -9.70 26.66 -15.52
N GLU A 302 -10.13 27.32 -14.45
CA GLU A 302 -9.81 28.70 -14.14
C GLU A 302 -9.64 28.88 -12.62
N GLY A 303 -9.22 30.07 -12.19
CA GLY A 303 -9.00 30.39 -10.77
C GLY A 303 -7.61 30.03 -10.27
N PRO A 304 -7.32 30.32 -8.99
CA PRO A 304 -5.99 30.14 -8.40
C PRO A 304 -5.54 28.67 -8.34
N TYR A 305 -6.49 27.73 -8.40
CA TYR A 305 -6.25 26.28 -8.34
C TYR A 305 -6.49 25.58 -9.69
N ALA A 306 -6.48 26.32 -10.81
CA ALA A 306 -6.59 25.74 -12.14
C ALA A 306 -5.57 24.59 -12.32
N THR A 307 -6.05 23.44 -12.77
CA THR A 307 -5.26 22.20 -12.87
C THR A 307 -5.96 21.18 -13.77
N HIS A 308 -5.19 20.22 -14.25
CA HIS A 308 -5.71 18.98 -14.80
C HIS A 308 -4.86 17.83 -14.31
N GLY A 309 -5.47 16.66 -14.16
CA GLY A 309 -4.77 15.48 -13.67
C GLY A 309 -5.70 14.29 -13.64
N ALA A 310 -5.20 13.19 -13.08
CA ALA A 310 -6.03 12.04 -12.77
C ALA A 310 -5.86 11.59 -11.32
N GLY A 311 -6.79 10.76 -10.86
CA GLY A 311 -6.84 10.27 -9.49
C GLY A 311 -8.04 10.85 -8.76
N ALA A 312 -7.78 11.57 -7.66
CA ALA A 312 -8.78 11.98 -6.67
C ALA A 312 -9.41 10.81 -5.92
N GLU A 313 -8.56 9.91 -5.42
CA GLU A 313 -8.98 8.82 -4.54
C GLU A 313 -9.44 9.35 -3.16
N TYR A 314 -10.19 8.53 -2.42
CA TYR A 314 -10.68 8.83 -1.07
C TYR A 314 -9.64 9.48 -0.14
N GLU A 315 -8.41 8.95 -0.14
CA GLU A 315 -7.37 9.40 0.78
C GLU A 315 -6.94 10.85 0.53
N VAL A 316 -6.99 11.36 -0.71
CA VAL A 316 -6.65 12.76 -0.98
C VAL A 316 -7.84 13.68 -0.69
N THR A 317 -9.06 13.25 -1.05
CA THR A 317 -10.28 14.04 -0.82
C THR A 317 -10.60 14.19 0.66
N CYS A 318 -10.44 13.12 1.44
CA CYS A 318 -10.57 13.17 2.89
C CYS A 318 -9.34 13.83 3.54
N GLY A 319 -8.13 13.40 3.15
CA GLY A 319 -6.88 13.77 3.80
C GLY A 319 -6.58 15.27 3.79
N PHE A 320 -6.81 15.93 2.65
CA PHE A 320 -6.64 17.37 2.49
C PHE A 320 -7.95 18.17 2.51
N GLY A 321 -9.09 17.48 2.62
CA GLY A 321 -10.39 18.10 2.80
C GLY A 321 -10.85 18.04 4.27
N PRO A 322 -11.93 17.30 4.60
CA PRO A 322 -12.52 17.30 5.94
C PRO A 322 -11.54 16.99 7.06
N ARG A 323 -10.55 16.11 6.83
CA ARG A 323 -9.53 15.79 7.82
C ARG A 323 -8.54 16.92 8.06
N ALA A 324 -8.35 17.79 7.08
CA ALA A 324 -7.62 19.05 7.21
C ALA A 324 -8.53 20.22 7.65
N GLY A 325 -9.82 19.97 7.91
CA GLY A 325 -10.79 20.97 8.34
C GLY A 325 -11.25 21.91 7.22
N GLY A 326 -11.18 21.49 5.96
CA GLY A 326 -11.59 22.30 4.81
C GLY A 326 -12.39 21.53 3.76
N VAL A 327 -13.09 22.26 2.88
CA VAL A 327 -14.01 21.68 1.87
C VAL A 327 -13.84 22.29 0.47
N ASN A 328 -12.65 22.80 0.12
CA ASN A 328 -12.38 23.39 -1.20
C ASN A 328 -11.90 22.32 -2.18
N LEU A 329 -12.82 21.79 -2.98
CA LEU A 329 -12.53 20.72 -3.93
C LEU A 329 -11.49 21.11 -5.00
N GLU A 330 -11.46 22.36 -5.46
CA GLU A 330 -10.49 22.80 -6.48
C GLU A 330 -9.06 22.78 -5.94
N ALA A 331 -8.87 23.27 -4.71
CA ALA A 331 -7.58 23.24 -4.04
C ALA A 331 -7.12 21.78 -3.79
N ILE A 332 -8.03 20.90 -3.38
CA ILE A 332 -7.73 19.47 -3.17
C ILE A 332 -7.29 18.80 -4.48
N LEU A 333 -7.96 19.09 -5.60
CA LEU A 333 -7.59 18.57 -6.91
C LEU A 333 -6.23 19.10 -7.38
N HIS A 334 -5.94 20.37 -7.12
CA HIS A 334 -4.61 20.95 -7.39
C HIS A 334 -3.52 20.27 -6.55
N ILE A 335 -3.78 20.05 -5.26
CA ILE A 335 -2.89 19.32 -4.36
C ILE A 335 -2.65 17.89 -4.86
N ASN A 336 -3.68 17.18 -5.31
CA ASN A 336 -3.54 15.83 -5.87
C ASN A 336 -2.60 15.82 -7.09
N THR A 337 -2.80 16.75 -8.04
CA THR A 337 -1.91 16.89 -9.21
C THR A 337 -0.47 17.15 -8.77
N LEU A 338 -0.27 18.07 -7.83
CA LEU A 338 1.05 18.44 -7.33
C LEU A 338 1.76 17.28 -6.62
N LEU A 339 1.05 16.51 -5.79
CA LEU A 339 1.60 15.33 -5.10
C LEU A 339 2.07 14.27 -6.10
N ASN A 340 1.29 14.03 -7.16
CA ASN A 340 1.67 13.10 -8.22
C ASN A 340 2.95 13.55 -8.94
N ASP A 341 3.03 14.82 -9.32
CA ASP A 341 4.19 15.38 -10.01
C ASP A 341 5.46 15.45 -9.15
N LEU A 342 5.30 15.74 -7.86
CA LEU A 342 6.41 15.75 -6.91
C LEU A 342 6.85 14.34 -6.50
N GLY A 343 5.97 13.34 -6.64
CA GLY A 343 6.22 11.95 -6.24
C GLY A 343 6.05 11.71 -4.75
N MET A 344 4.94 12.15 -4.15
CA MET A 344 4.72 12.16 -2.70
C MET A 344 3.50 11.31 -2.30
N ASP A 345 3.63 10.55 -1.21
CA ASP A 345 2.54 9.74 -0.67
C ASP A 345 1.46 10.59 -0.01
N VAL A 346 0.23 10.52 -0.52
CA VAL A 346 -0.94 11.27 -0.05
C VAL A 346 -1.20 11.01 1.44
N VAL A 347 -1.20 9.74 1.86
CA VAL A 347 -1.60 9.35 3.23
C VAL A 347 -0.58 9.87 4.23
N GLN A 348 0.72 9.61 4.02
CA GLN A 348 1.76 10.07 4.93
C GLN A 348 1.78 11.60 5.01
N VAL A 349 1.79 12.28 3.86
CA VAL A 349 1.97 13.74 3.85
C VAL A 349 0.76 14.45 4.44
N SER A 350 -0.47 14.04 4.10
CA SER A 350 -1.65 14.64 4.71
C SER A 350 -1.70 14.39 6.23
N ASN A 351 -1.35 13.19 6.71
CA ASN A 351 -1.27 12.92 8.15
C ASN A 351 -0.21 13.80 8.84
N TRP A 352 0.95 13.99 8.22
CA TRP A 352 2.02 14.81 8.79
C TRP A 352 1.58 16.25 8.92
N LEU A 353 1.06 16.86 7.84
CA LEU A 353 0.61 18.25 7.86
C LEU A 353 -0.60 18.44 8.79
N ASN A 354 -1.54 17.51 8.81
CA ASN A 354 -2.69 17.56 9.71
C ASN A 354 -2.28 17.42 11.19
N THR A 355 -1.17 16.73 11.49
CA THR A 355 -0.61 16.71 12.84
C THR A 355 -0.01 18.07 13.21
N LEU A 356 0.60 18.79 12.26
CA LEU A 356 1.06 20.15 12.51
C LEU A 356 -0.08 21.10 12.82
N ARG A 357 -1.27 20.88 12.25
CA ARG A 357 -2.46 21.70 12.57
C ARG A 357 -2.90 21.56 14.03
N HIS A 358 -2.79 20.37 14.60
CA HIS A 358 -2.96 20.19 16.05
C HIS A 358 -1.92 20.98 16.83
N TRP A 359 -0.64 20.85 16.45
CA TRP A 359 0.43 21.57 17.15
C TRP A 359 0.28 23.08 17.04
N TRP A 360 -0.21 23.59 15.92
CA TRP A 360 -0.50 25.00 15.70
C TRP A 360 -1.66 25.48 16.55
N GLN A 361 -2.80 24.76 16.50
CA GLN A 361 -3.99 25.08 17.31
C GLN A 361 -3.66 25.15 18.80
N ASP A 362 -2.84 24.22 19.29
CA ASP A 362 -2.48 24.13 20.70
C ASP A 362 -1.28 25.02 21.09
N GLY A 363 -0.76 25.84 20.15
CA GLY A 363 0.35 26.76 20.38
C GLY A 363 1.70 26.08 20.64
N LEU A 364 1.85 24.82 20.24
CA LEU A 364 3.11 24.05 20.33
C LEU A 364 4.11 24.44 19.23
N ILE A 365 3.61 24.93 18.09
CA ILE A 365 4.41 25.51 17.00
C ILE A 365 3.82 26.85 16.55
N ASP A 366 4.66 27.67 15.93
CA ASP A 366 4.30 28.94 15.30
C ASP A 366 5.08 29.13 13.98
N GLU A 367 4.91 30.27 13.30
CA GLU A 367 5.58 30.57 12.02
C GLU A 367 7.11 30.43 12.08
N SER A 368 7.73 30.65 13.24
CA SER A 368 9.18 30.53 13.41
C SER A 368 9.68 29.08 13.38
N ASP A 369 8.78 28.12 13.59
CA ASP A 369 9.06 26.68 13.54
C ASP A 369 8.90 26.08 12.13
N THR A 370 8.22 26.81 11.25
CA THR A 370 7.72 26.32 9.96
C THR A 370 8.21 27.17 8.78
N ASP A 371 9.28 27.94 8.98
CA ASP A 371 9.84 28.87 8.00
C ASP A 371 8.78 29.87 7.44
N GLY A 372 7.87 30.33 8.28
CA GLY A 372 6.83 31.31 7.93
C GLY A 372 5.47 30.74 7.52
N LEU A 373 5.33 29.41 7.43
CA LEU A 373 4.07 28.77 7.01
C LEU A 373 3.08 28.63 8.17
N LYS A 374 1.79 28.80 7.90
CA LYS A 374 0.71 28.60 8.86
C LYS A 374 0.04 27.25 8.67
N PHE A 375 -0.40 26.66 9.78
CA PHE A 375 -1.09 25.38 9.79
C PHE A 375 -2.47 25.48 10.44
N GLU A 376 -3.24 26.50 10.06
CA GLU A 376 -4.64 26.65 10.45
C GLU A 376 -5.53 25.61 9.75
N TRP A 377 -6.64 25.19 10.35
CA TRP A 377 -7.56 24.26 9.69
C TRP A 377 -8.17 24.89 8.43
N GLY A 378 -8.23 24.12 7.34
CA GLY A 378 -8.74 24.58 6.05
C GLY A 378 -7.82 25.51 5.25
N GLU A 379 -6.58 25.73 5.70
CA GLU A 379 -5.58 26.53 4.96
C GLU A 379 -4.97 25.70 3.82
N TYR A 380 -5.04 26.20 2.58
CA TYR A 380 -4.56 25.50 1.37
C TYR A 380 -3.28 26.07 0.74
N ASP A 381 -3.02 27.37 0.83
CA ASP A 381 -1.91 28.00 0.11
C ASP A 381 -0.57 27.67 0.78
N ASP A 382 -0.49 27.78 2.10
CA ASP A 382 0.67 27.32 2.87
C ASP A 382 0.81 25.80 2.83
N THR A 383 -0.30 25.05 2.70
CA THR A 383 -0.24 23.61 2.41
C THR A 383 0.48 23.33 1.10
N ILE A 384 0.09 23.99 0.01
CA ILE A 384 0.70 23.82 -1.31
C ILE A 384 2.19 24.18 -1.28
N GLU A 385 2.55 25.26 -0.58
CA GLU A 385 3.95 25.64 -0.42
C GLU A 385 4.72 24.65 0.47
N ALA A 386 4.12 24.12 1.54
CA ALA A 386 4.70 23.08 2.38
C ALA A 386 5.08 21.84 1.57
N LEU A 387 4.20 21.40 0.66
CA LEU A 387 4.48 20.26 -0.23
C LEU A 387 5.73 20.48 -1.08
N LYS A 388 5.86 21.67 -1.68
CA LYS A 388 7.05 22.04 -2.46
C LYS A 388 8.30 22.07 -1.58
N ARG A 389 8.23 22.68 -0.39
CA ARG A 389 9.38 22.74 0.53
C ARG A 389 9.81 21.36 1.01
N LEU A 390 8.88 20.44 1.23
CA LEU A 390 9.17 19.05 1.56
C LEU A 390 9.87 18.32 0.42
N ALA A 391 9.28 18.32 -0.77
CA ALA A 391 9.83 17.62 -1.93
C ALA A 391 11.24 18.10 -2.31
N TYR A 392 11.52 19.39 -2.13
CA TYR A 392 12.82 19.99 -2.42
C TYR A 392 13.73 20.18 -1.20
N ARG A 393 13.30 19.71 -0.01
CA ARG A 393 14.01 19.91 1.28
C ARG A 393 14.45 21.37 1.48
N LYS A 394 13.55 22.33 1.25
CA LYS A 394 13.82 23.77 1.40
C LYS A 394 13.54 24.24 2.83
N GLY A 395 14.38 25.15 3.32
CA GLY A 395 14.28 25.68 4.68
C GLY A 395 14.58 24.64 5.76
N THR A 396 14.41 25.01 7.03
CA THR A 396 14.55 24.07 8.15
C THR A 396 13.37 23.12 8.20
N PHE A 397 12.17 23.64 7.95
CA PHE A 397 10.91 22.90 7.90
C PHE A 397 11.00 21.74 6.90
N GLY A 398 11.29 22.04 5.64
CA GLY A 398 11.34 21.05 4.57
C GLY A 398 12.46 20.03 4.76
N LYS A 399 13.63 20.45 5.26
CA LYS A 399 14.76 19.54 5.51
C LYS A 399 14.44 18.50 6.58
N VAL A 400 13.90 18.94 7.72
CA VAL A 400 13.70 18.06 8.89
C VAL A 400 12.44 17.21 8.72
N LEU A 401 11.32 17.79 8.27
CA LEU A 401 10.08 17.02 8.12
C LEU A 401 10.16 16.01 6.96
N ALA A 402 10.97 16.26 5.94
CA ALA A 402 11.22 15.27 4.88
C ALA A 402 11.91 13.99 5.38
N ASP A 403 12.57 14.00 6.55
CA ASP A 403 13.12 12.77 7.14
C ASP A 403 12.02 11.89 7.73
N ASN A 404 11.04 12.50 8.41
CA ASN A 404 9.71 12.00 8.77
C ASN A 404 9.12 12.87 9.90
N ILE A 405 7.84 12.67 10.19
CA ILE A 405 7.14 13.39 11.26
C ILE A 405 7.74 13.20 12.66
N PHE A 406 8.33 12.05 12.97
CA PHE A 406 8.99 11.84 14.27
C PHE A 406 10.31 12.61 14.38
N ALA A 407 11.05 12.77 13.26
CA ALA A 407 12.24 13.61 13.21
C ALA A 407 11.87 15.07 13.47
N PHE A 408 10.79 15.54 12.85
CA PHE A 408 10.28 16.89 13.09
C PHE A 408 9.76 17.08 14.51
N ALA A 409 9.02 16.12 15.07
CA ALA A 409 8.59 16.15 16.47
C ALA A 409 9.78 16.27 17.43
N ARG A 410 10.85 15.47 17.23
CA ARG A 410 12.07 15.56 18.05
C ARG A 410 12.77 16.91 17.92
N HIS A 411 12.79 17.48 16.72
CA HIS A 411 13.36 18.81 16.46
C HIS A 411 12.60 19.90 17.24
N ILE A 412 11.27 19.92 17.13
CA ILE A 412 10.42 20.88 17.85
C ILE A 412 10.52 20.68 19.37
N ALA A 413 10.45 19.44 19.85
CA ALA A 413 10.60 19.12 21.27
C ALA A 413 11.90 19.70 21.85
N LYS A 414 13.02 19.51 21.14
CA LYS A 414 14.32 20.07 21.53
C LYS A 414 14.32 21.60 21.47
N LYS A 415 13.77 22.20 20.40
CA LYS A 415 13.73 23.66 20.22
C LYS A 415 12.90 24.37 21.29
N LYS A 416 11.75 23.80 21.67
CA LYS A 416 10.81 24.36 22.65
C LYS A 416 11.06 23.90 24.08
N GLY A 417 11.93 22.91 24.30
CA GLY A 417 12.19 22.33 25.63
C GLY A 417 10.99 21.57 26.21
N ILE A 418 10.21 20.89 25.37
CA ILE A 418 9.01 20.13 25.78
C ILE A 418 9.21 18.62 25.58
N PRO A 419 8.51 17.76 26.34
CA PRO A 419 8.50 16.32 26.08
C PRO A 419 7.98 16.00 24.67
N VAL A 420 8.64 15.08 23.96
CA VAL A 420 8.26 14.71 22.59
C VAL A 420 6.88 14.05 22.53
N GLU A 421 6.45 13.44 23.64
CA GLU A 421 5.16 12.78 23.82
C GLU A 421 3.99 13.77 23.64
N LYS A 422 4.19 15.06 23.97
CA LYS A 422 3.20 16.12 23.71
C LYS A 422 2.93 16.31 22.22
N LEU A 423 3.91 16.04 21.37
CA LEU A 423 3.82 16.17 19.92
C LEU A 423 3.34 14.86 19.29
N THR A 424 3.91 13.73 19.72
CA THR A 424 3.62 12.43 19.11
C THR A 424 2.26 11.86 19.48
N ARG A 425 1.60 12.36 20.53
CA ARG A 425 0.22 11.94 20.87
C ARG A 425 -0.76 12.14 19.71
N TYR A 426 -0.54 13.15 18.86
CA TYR A 426 -1.43 13.46 17.73
C TYR A 426 -1.20 12.54 16.51
N LEU A 427 -0.18 11.68 16.55
CA LEU A 427 0.15 10.77 15.47
C LEU A 427 -0.65 9.47 15.56
N ILE A 428 -1.66 9.33 14.69
CA ILE A 428 -2.40 8.10 14.49
C ILE A 428 -1.57 7.18 13.58
N GLN A 429 -0.79 6.28 14.19
CA GLN A 429 0.21 5.47 13.48
C GLN A 429 0.39 4.08 14.10
N ILE A 430 0.84 3.13 13.30
CA ILE A 430 1.27 1.78 13.74
C ILE A 430 2.57 1.44 13.03
N LYS A 431 3.58 1.00 13.80
CA LYS A 431 4.95 0.70 13.33
C LYS A 431 5.61 1.84 12.54
N GLY A 432 5.34 3.08 12.91
CA GLY A 432 5.86 4.29 12.27
C GLY A 432 5.04 4.79 11.08
N MET A 433 4.14 3.98 10.51
CA MET A 433 3.31 4.39 9.39
C MET A 433 2.01 5.04 9.88
N THR A 434 1.72 6.22 9.37
CA THR A 434 0.45 6.89 9.67
C THR A 434 -0.73 6.19 9.00
N GLN A 435 -1.86 6.13 9.71
CA GLN A 435 -3.05 5.39 9.29
C GLN A 435 -3.78 6.08 8.13
N SER A 436 -4.39 5.26 7.27
CA SER A 436 -5.39 5.66 6.28
C SER A 436 -6.61 6.32 6.91
N SER A 437 -7.46 6.96 6.11
CA SER A 437 -8.53 7.84 6.60
C SER A 437 -9.76 7.12 7.18
N GLY A 438 -9.63 5.91 7.72
CA GLY A 438 -10.70 5.19 8.42
C GLY A 438 -10.47 5.01 9.93
N ASP A 439 -11.48 5.25 10.77
CA ASP A 439 -11.34 5.12 12.24
C ASP A 439 -11.48 3.65 12.65
N ASN A 440 -10.44 3.07 13.22
CA ASN A 440 -10.48 1.65 13.60
C ASN A 440 -11.43 1.37 14.79
N ARG A 441 -11.87 2.41 15.52
CA ARG A 441 -12.95 2.25 16.51
C ARG A 441 -14.31 2.05 15.85
N LEU A 442 -14.47 2.47 14.59
CA LEU A 442 -15.76 2.56 13.89
C LEU A 442 -15.87 1.59 12.71
N MET A 443 -14.74 1.28 12.06
CA MET A 443 -14.68 0.33 10.94
C MET A 443 -14.80 -1.15 11.35
N GLY A 444 -14.88 -1.43 12.64
CA GLY A 444 -14.95 -2.78 13.22
C GLY A 444 -13.64 -3.22 13.88
N ILE A 445 -13.75 -4.13 14.84
CA ILE A 445 -12.62 -4.61 15.66
C ILE A 445 -11.59 -5.38 14.82
N GLY A 446 -12.02 -6.06 13.74
CA GLY A 446 -11.14 -6.69 12.78
C GLY A 446 -10.24 -5.69 12.06
N ALA A 447 -10.73 -4.47 11.81
CA ALA A 447 -9.91 -3.38 11.25
C ALA A 447 -8.74 -3.04 12.19
N ALA A 448 -9.02 -2.87 13.49
CA ALA A 448 -8.01 -2.60 14.49
C ALA A 448 -6.95 -3.72 14.57
N LEU A 449 -7.38 -4.98 14.51
CA LEU A 449 -6.46 -6.13 14.48
C LEU A 449 -5.62 -6.11 13.20
N SER A 450 -6.24 -6.02 12.02
CA SER A 450 -5.53 -6.06 10.72
C SER A 450 -4.53 -4.90 10.55
N HIS A 451 -4.88 -3.70 11.00
CA HIS A 451 -3.95 -2.58 11.05
C HIS A 451 -2.78 -2.85 12.01
N GLY A 452 -3.08 -3.40 13.19
CA GLY A 452 -2.11 -3.84 14.19
C GLY A 452 -1.13 -4.88 13.63
N THR A 453 -1.62 -5.95 13.02
CA THR A 453 -0.82 -7.12 12.56
C THR A 453 -0.19 -6.94 11.20
N SER A 454 -0.52 -5.88 10.47
CA SER A 454 0.03 -5.59 9.14
C SER A 454 1.56 -5.66 9.09
N THR A 455 2.06 -6.33 8.05
CA THR A 455 3.49 -6.58 7.83
C THR A 455 4.29 -5.34 7.39
N ARG A 456 3.61 -4.25 7.01
CA ARG A 456 4.26 -3.02 6.50
C ARG A 456 3.92 -1.74 7.29
N GLY A 457 3.24 -1.86 8.44
CA GLY A 457 2.66 -0.75 9.19
C GLY A 457 1.17 -0.54 8.93
N SER A 458 0.57 0.48 9.53
CA SER A 458 -0.89 0.73 9.46
C SER A 458 -1.42 0.85 8.02
N ASP A 459 -2.13 -0.17 7.52
CA ASP A 459 -2.61 -0.18 6.13
C ASP A 459 -3.87 -1.03 5.92
N HIS A 460 -4.92 -0.41 5.39
CA HIS A 460 -6.22 -1.06 5.18
C HIS A 460 -6.21 -2.13 4.08
N LEU A 461 -5.30 -2.01 3.10
CA LEU A 461 -5.21 -2.93 1.97
C LEU A 461 -4.61 -4.28 2.37
N ARG A 462 -4.21 -4.48 3.64
CA ARG A 462 -3.69 -5.77 4.10
C ARG A 462 -4.77 -6.75 4.55
N GLY A 463 -5.94 -6.29 5.02
CA GLY A 463 -7.00 -7.20 5.47
C GLY A 463 -8.22 -6.54 6.14
N VAL A 464 -8.38 -5.21 6.05
CA VAL A 464 -9.29 -4.43 6.92
C VAL A 464 -10.77 -4.42 6.49
N ASN A 465 -11.09 -4.51 5.20
CA ASN A 465 -12.43 -4.18 4.67
C ASN A 465 -13.50 -5.26 4.87
N THR A 466 -13.47 -5.92 6.00
CA THR A 466 -13.98 -7.26 6.10
C THR A 466 -15.20 -7.25 7.02
N ASP A 467 -15.21 -6.41 8.04
CA ASP A 467 -16.34 -6.24 8.96
C ASP A 467 -17.50 -5.40 8.37
N LEU A 468 -17.20 -4.42 7.51
CA LEU A 468 -18.22 -3.57 6.88
C LEU A 468 -19.08 -4.36 5.87
N TRP A 469 -18.46 -5.28 5.13
CA TRP A 469 -19.14 -6.05 4.07
C TRP A 469 -19.69 -7.39 4.54
N LEU A 470 -19.29 -7.88 5.74
CA LEU A 470 -19.88 -9.07 6.38
C LEU A 470 -21.22 -8.82 7.09
N GLN A 471 -21.76 -7.60 7.01
CA GLN A 471 -23.08 -7.30 7.60
C GLN A 471 -24.25 -7.99 6.89
N GLN A 472 -23.96 -8.79 5.85
CA GLN A 472 -24.94 -9.60 5.15
C GLN A 472 -25.41 -10.79 6.01
N GLU A 473 -26.70 -11.12 5.95
CA GLU A 473 -27.28 -12.19 6.75
C GLU A 473 -27.10 -13.60 6.13
N LYS A 474 -26.71 -13.67 4.86
CA LYS A 474 -26.63 -14.94 4.10
C LYS A 474 -25.28 -15.09 3.41
N ALA A 475 -24.78 -16.32 3.38
CA ALA A 475 -23.49 -16.63 2.78
C ALA A 475 -23.46 -16.36 1.26
N GLU A 476 -24.60 -16.49 0.57
CA GLU A 476 -24.74 -16.23 -0.86
C GLU A 476 -24.58 -14.74 -1.21
N ASP A 477 -24.84 -13.86 -0.23
CA ASP A 477 -24.73 -12.41 -0.38
C ASP A 477 -23.31 -11.91 -0.05
N ILE A 478 -22.41 -12.80 0.41
CA ILE A 478 -21.00 -12.49 0.64
C ILE A 478 -20.19 -12.85 -0.61
N TRP A 479 -19.93 -11.84 -1.45
CA TRP A 479 -19.29 -12.03 -2.74
C TRP A 479 -17.79 -12.26 -2.63
N GLY A 480 -17.29 -13.25 -3.39
CA GLY A 480 -15.85 -13.52 -3.54
C GLY A 480 -15.19 -14.26 -2.36
N ILE A 481 -15.97 -14.66 -1.35
CA ILE A 481 -15.54 -15.60 -0.31
C ILE A 481 -16.13 -16.98 -0.63
N PRO A 482 -15.36 -18.08 -0.56
CA PRO A 482 -15.93 -19.41 -0.75
C PRO A 482 -17.12 -19.64 0.19
N ARG A 483 -18.23 -20.18 -0.32
CA ARG A 483 -19.49 -20.28 0.43
C ARG A 483 -19.35 -21.00 1.78
N GLU A 484 -18.54 -22.06 1.83
CA GLU A 484 -18.26 -22.80 3.07
C GLU A 484 -17.56 -21.93 4.14
N VAL A 485 -16.71 -21.01 3.69
CA VAL A 485 -15.99 -20.08 4.57
C VAL A 485 -16.92 -18.94 5.02
N ALA A 486 -17.69 -18.38 4.09
CA ALA A 486 -18.67 -17.33 4.39
C ALA A 486 -19.70 -17.81 5.43
N GLN A 487 -20.23 -19.03 5.26
CA GLN A 487 -21.16 -19.63 6.23
C GLN A 487 -20.52 -19.80 7.61
N HIS A 488 -19.28 -20.30 7.68
CA HIS A 488 -18.55 -20.44 8.95
C HIS A 488 -18.40 -19.10 9.67
N PHE A 489 -18.09 -18.01 8.96
CA PHE A 489 -18.00 -16.68 9.57
C PHE A 489 -19.34 -16.16 10.09
N LEU A 490 -20.43 -16.44 9.38
CA LEU A 490 -21.79 -16.10 9.82
C LEU A 490 -22.21 -16.93 11.05
N ASP A 491 -21.91 -18.22 11.07
CA ASP A 491 -22.21 -19.12 12.20
C ASP A 491 -21.45 -18.69 13.47
N MET A 492 -20.25 -18.13 13.30
CA MET A 492 -19.49 -17.50 14.38
C MET A 492 -20.04 -16.13 14.79
N GLY A 493 -21.02 -15.56 14.10
CA GLY A 493 -21.60 -14.25 14.39
C GLY A 493 -20.62 -13.10 14.13
N LEU A 494 -19.76 -13.22 13.12
CA LEU A 494 -18.78 -12.18 12.78
C LEU A 494 -19.39 -10.99 12.01
N SER A 495 -20.68 -11.01 11.71
CA SER A 495 -21.40 -9.85 11.16
C SER A 495 -21.52 -8.70 12.15
N ASP A 496 -21.37 -8.94 13.46
CA ASP A 496 -21.20 -7.90 14.46
C ASP A 496 -19.80 -7.26 14.34
N PRO A 497 -19.69 -5.97 13.96
CA PRO A 497 -18.40 -5.30 13.84
C PRO A 497 -17.71 -5.08 15.19
N ASN A 498 -18.43 -5.14 16.32
CA ASN A 498 -17.91 -4.89 17.67
C ASN A 498 -17.45 -6.16 18.41
N LYS A 499 -17.69 -7.33 17.80
CA LYS A 499 -17.26 -8.62 18.36
C LYS A 499 -15.74 -8.77 18.26
N TYR A 500 -15.11 -9.21 19.36
CA TYR A 500 -13.67 -9.48 19.39
C TYR A 500 -13.36 -10.95 19.07
N GLU A 501 -14.13 -11.88 19.65
CA GLU A 501 -13.88 -13.32 19.52
C GLU A 501 -14.15 -13.81 18.08
N GLY A 502 -13.20 -14.54 17.50
CA GLY A 502 -13.31 -15.12 16.16
C GLY A 502 -12.85 -14.19 15.02
N LYS A 503 -12.70 -12.88 15.26
CA LYS A 503 -12.17 -11.94 14.26
C LYS A 503 -10.75 -12.29 13.83
N GLU A 504 -9.99 -12.97 14.69
CA GLU A 504 -8.65 -13.45 14.37
C GLU A 504 -8.60 -14.39 13.16
N GLU A 505 -9.59 -15.27 13.00
CA GLU A 505 -9.63 -16.21 11.87
C GLU A 505 -9.92 -15.47 10.57
N TYR A 506 -10.80 -14.49 10.66
CA TYR A 506 -11.24 -13.73 9.52
C TYR A 506 -10.17 -12.76 9.01
N VAL A 507 -9.52 -12.02 9.92
CA VAL A 507 -8.37 -11.18 9.57
C VAL A 507 -7.26 -12.01 8.95
N ALA A 508 -6.94 -13.19 9.53
CA ALA A 508 -5.93 -14.07 8.95
C ALA A 508 -6.30 -14.57 7.55
N PHE A 509 -7.58 -14.94 7.33
CA PHE A 509 -8.08 -15.33 6.01
C PHE A 509 -7.93 -14.19 5.00
N MET A 510 -8.29 -12.97 5.37
CA MET A 510 -8.28 -11.81 4.46
C MET A 510 -6.88 -11.30 4.18
N GLU A 511 -5.96 -11.41 5.14
CA GLU A 511 -4.54 -11.17 4.92
C GLU A 511 -3.91 -12.17 3.94
N ASP A 512 -4.28 -13.45 4.02
CA ASP A 512 -3.85 -14.48 3.05
C ASP A 512 -4.44 -14.20 1.67
N TYR A 513 -5.73 -13.85 1.63
CA TYR A 513 -6.46 -13.48 0.43
C TYR A 513 -5.80 -12.30 -0.29
N CYS A 514 -5.52 -11.22 0.45
CA CYS A 514 -4.86 -10.03 -0.08
C CYS A 514 -3.44 -10.32 -0.57
N ALA A 515 -2.70 -11.19 0.14
CA ALA A 515 -1.38 -11.63 -0.32
C ALA A 515 -1.44 -12.41 -1.64
N VAL A 516 -2.47 -13.25 -1.83
CA VAL A 516 -2.73 -13.92 -3.12
C VAL A 516 -3.07 -12.91 -4.20
N ALA A 517 -4.03 -12.01 -3.95
CA ALA A 517 -4.44 -10.99 -4.92
C ALA A 517 -3.26 -10.12 -5.39
N ASP A 518 -2.44 -9.63 -4.44
CA ASP A 518 -1.23 -8.84 -4.72
C ASP A 518 -0.21 -9.63 -5.55
N SER A 519 -0.06 -10.93 -5.31
CA SER A 519 0.93 -11.80 -5.99
C SER A 519 0.45 -12.29 -7.36
N LEU A 520 -0.86 -12.40 -7.55
CA LEU A 520 -1.48 -12.64 -8.86
C LEU A 520 -1.59 -11.35 -9.68
N GLY A 521 -1.51 -10.18 -9.03
CA GLY A 521 -1.58 -8.87 -9.67
C GLY A 521 -3.01 -8.40 -9.91
N ILE A 522 -3.96 -8.92 -9.13
CA ILE A 522 -5.38 -8.58 -9.20
C ILE A 522 -5.66 -7.38 -8.29
N CYS A 523 -6.31 -6.35 -8.83
CA CYS A 523 -6.76 -5.21 -8.04
C CYS A 523 -7.76 -5.64 -6.97
N LYS A 524 -7.52 -5.22 -5.72
CA LYS A 524 -8.44 -5.46 -4.60
C LYS A 524 -9.84 -4.88 -4.80
N ARG A 525 -9.99 -3.84 -5.63
CA ARG A 525 -11.30 -3.29 -6.02
C ARG A 525 -12.13 -4.24 -6.90
N HIS A 526 -11.53 -5.26 -7.50
CA HIS A 526 -12.29 -6.32 -8.17
C HIS A 526 -12.71 -7.44 -7.22
N THR A 527 -12.18 -7.45 -6.01
CA THR A 527 -12.16 -8.63 -5.16
C THR A 527 -13.16 -8.60 -4.03
N ALA A 528 -13.33 -9.75 -3.38
CA ALA A 528 -14.08 -9.91 -2.13
C ALA A 528 -13.71 -8.87 -1.05
N TRP A 529 -12.46 -8.38 -1.05
CA TRP A 529 -12.02 -7.34 -0.13
C TRP A 529 -12.86 -6.07 -0.23
N GLU A 530 -13.38 -5.73 -1.42
CA GLU A 530 -14.29 -4.59 -1.62
C GLU A 530 -15.77 -5.00 -1.79
N GLY A 531 -16.11 -6.23 -1.39
CA GLY A 531 -17.44 -6.81 -1.65
C GLY A 531 -17.73 -6.98 -3.14
N MET A 532 -16.70 -7.23 -3.95
CA MET A 532 -16.78 -7.32 -5.41
C MET A 532 -16.60 -8.77 -5.91
N ALA A 533 -16.66 -8.96 -7.22
CA ALA A 533 -16.92 -10.28 -7.82
C ALA A 533 -15.82 -11.35 -7.71
N ILE A 534 -14.54 -10.96 -7.73
CA ILE A 534 -13.43 -11.92 -7.82
C ILE A 534 -13.15 -12.49 -6.43
N GLY A 535 -13.29 -13.80 -6.26
CA GLY A 535 -12.89 -14.56 -5.07
C GLY A 535 -11.71 -15.48 -5.32
N LEU A 536 -11.35 -16.30 -4.32
CA LEU A 536 -10.28 -17.30 -4.49
C LEU A 536 -10.63 -18.33 -5.57
N GLU A 537 -11.92 -18.64 -5.76
CA GLU A 537 -12.37 -19.58 -6.79
C GLU A 537 -12.15 -19.02 -8.20
N GLU A 538 -12.55 -17.77 -8.45
CA GLU A 538 -12.26 -17.10 -9.73
C GLU A 538 -10.75 -16.91 -9.95
N MET A 539 -10.00 -16.60 -8.89
CA MET A 539 -8.53 -16.52 -8.95
C MET A 539 -7.91 -17.85 -9.37
N VAL A 540 -8.43 -18.98 -8.87
CA VAL A 540 -8.00 -20.32 -9.27
C VAL A 540 -8.30 -20.59 -10.74
N GLU A 541 -9.51 -20.26 -11.21
CA GLU A 541 -9.88 -20.46 -12.61
C GLU A 541 -8.89 -19.75 -13.54
N TYR A 542 -8.60 -18.47 -13.25
CA TYR A 542 -7.60 -17.71 -14.00
C TYR A 542 -6.20 -18.30 -13.89
N PHE A 543 -5.75 -18.58 -12.67
CA PHE A 543 -4.39 -19.06 -12.43
C PHE A 543 -4.13 -20.40 -13.11
N ASN A 544 -5.06 -21.34 -12.99
CA ASN A 544 -4.97 -22.66 -13.63
C ASN A 544 -5.05 -22.55 -15.15
N ALA A 545 -5.95 -21.72 -15.69
CA ALA A 545 -6.07 -21.54 -17.14
C ALA A 545 -4.80 -20.91 -17.75
N VAL A 546 -4.22 -19.92 -17.06
CA VAL A 546 -3.00 -19.25 -17.49
C VAL A 546 -1.78 -20.17 -17.39
N THR A 547 -1.58 -20.85 -16.26
CA THR A 547 -0.34 -21.59 -15.95
C THR A 547 -0.37 -23.06 -16.35
N GLY A 548 -1.56 -23.65 -16.52
CA GLY A 548 -1.73 -25.09 -16.73
C GLY A 548 -1.65 -25.94 -15.46
N LEU A 549 -1.56 -25.32 -14.28
CA LEU A 549 -1.56 -26.00 -12.98
C LEU A 549 -2.98 -26.37 -12.54
N ASN A 550 -3.12 -27.22 -11.53
CA ASN A 550 -4.43 -27.65 -11.02
C ASN A 550 -4.55 -27.32 -9.54
N TYR A 551 -4.37 -26.04 -9.19
CA TYR A 551 -4.52 -25.58 -7.82
C TYR A 551 -5.99 -25.59 -7.43
N THR A 552 -6.26 -25.88 -6.18
CA THR A 552 -7.53 -25.55 -5.52
C THR A 552 -7.43 -24.17 -4.87
N TRP A 553 -8.56 -23.64 -4.40
CA TRP A 553 -8.55 -22.36 -3.68
C TRP A 553 -7.75 -22.46 -2.37
N LYS A 554 -7.72 -23.66 -1.76
CA LYS A 554 -6.93 -23.96 -0.56
C LYS A 554 -5.43 -23.92 -0.85
N ASP A 555 -5.01 -24.39 -2.03
CA ASP A 555 -3.61 -24.32 -2.46
C ASP A 555 -3.15 -22.88 -2.69
N LEU A 556 -3.98 -22.05 -3.36
CA LEU A 556 -3.69 -20.63 -3.51
C LEU A 556 -3.64 -19.92 -2.15
N ARG A 557 -4.62 -20.15 -1.28
CA ARG A 557 -4.61 -19.57 0.07
C ARG A 557 -3.35 -19.96 0.85
N LYS A 558 -2.91 -21.22 0.77
CA LYS A 558 -1.66 -21.66 1.40
C LYS A 558 -0.45 -20.86 0.90
N CYS A 559 -0.44 -20.43 -0.37
CA CYS A 559 0.58 -19.52 -0.89
C CYS A 559 0.48 -18.13 -0.23
N GLY A 560 -0.73 -17.59 -0.05
CA GLY A 560 -0.96 -16.37 0.73
C GLY A 560 -0.40 -16.48 2.16
N THR A 561 -0.72 -17.56 2.87
CA THR A 561 -0.19 -17.82 4.23
C THR A 561 1.33 -17.89 4.25
N ARG A 562 1.95 -18.54 3.25
CA ARG A 562 3.41 -18.61 3.09
C ARG A 562 4.03 -17.22 2.92
N ILE A 563 3.45 -16.39 2.06
CA ILE A 563 3.93 -15.03 1.77
C ILE A 563 3.85 -14.17 3.03
N TYR A 564 2.68 -14.13 3.68
CA TYR A 564 2.47 -13.35 4.90
C TYR A 564 3.41 -13.79 6.03
N THR A 565 3.63 -15.09 6.18
CA THR A 565 4.54 -15.65 7.19
C THR A 565 6.01 -15.31 6.88
N THR A 566 6.40 -15.24 5.61
CA THR A 566 7.76 -14.82 5.20
C THR A 566 8.00 -13.36 5.59
N GLU A 567 7.02 -12.49 5.37
CA GLU A 567 7.09 -11.09 5.78
C GLU A 567 7.10 -10.93 7.30
N ARG A 568 6.32 -11.75 8.02
CA ARG A 568 6.38 -11.76 9.49
C ARG A 568 7.74 -12.23 10.01
N ALA A 569 8.37 -13.21 9.37
CA ALA A 569 9.73 -13.62 9.71
C ALA A 569 10.74 -12.48 9.49
N MET A 570 10.58 -11.68 8.42
CA MET A 570 11.38 -10.46 8.22
C MET A 570 11.17 -9.45 9.34
N GLN A 571 9.92 -9.18 9.75
CA GLN A 571 9.67 -8.31 10.91
C GLN A 571 10.36 -8.81 12.19
N ALA A 572 10.32 -10.12 12.45
CA ALA A 572 10.99 -10.72 13.59
C ALA A 572 12.51 -10.51 13.55
N ARG A 573 13.13 -10.58 12.36
CA ARG A 573 14.56 -10.26 12.12
C ARG A 573 14.89 -8.80 12.42
N PHE A 574 13.94 -7.88 12.26
CA PHE A 574 14.09 -6.46 12.59
C PHE A 574 13.76 -6.13 14.06
N GLY A 575 13.42 -7.15 14.86
CA GLY A 575 13.18 -6.99 16.30
C GLY A 575 11.72 -6.73 16.68
N LEU A 576 10.78 -6.76 15.73
CA LEU A 576 9.36 -6.57 16.03
C LEU A 576 8.78 -7.75 16.80
N ARG A 577 7.93 -7.45 17.77
CA ARG A 577 7.27 -8.38 18.69
C ARG A 577 5.81 -7.95 18.91
N SER A 578 5.11 -8.66 19.79
CA SER A 578 3.69 -8.43 20.05
C SER A 578 3.33 -6.99 20.46
N LYS A 579 4.21 -6.30 21.18
CA LYS A 579 4.03 -4.88 21.55
C LYS A 579 3.90 -3.93 20.34
N ASP A 580 4.39 -4.35 19.17
CA ASP A 580 4.40 -3.53 17.95
C ASP A 580 3.15 -3.75 17.08
N ASP A 581 2.25 -4.66 17.48
CA ASP A 581 1.01 -4.98 16.78
C ASP A 581 -0.23 -4.32 17.41
N TYR A 582 -0.07 -3.18 18.10
CA TYR A 582 -1.17 -2.47 18.75
C TYR A 582 -1.69 -1.28 17.95
N PRO A 583 -3.01 -0.98 18.02
CA PRO A 583 -3.56 0.29 17.59
C PRO A 583 -3.00 1.47 18.40
N PRO A 584 -3.15 2.70 17.90
CA PRO A 584 -2.78 3.91 18.63
C PRO A 584 -3.44 3.97 20.02
N VAL A 585 -2.69 4.41 21.04
CA VAL A 585 -3.17 4.50 22.42
C VAL A 585 -4.47 5.30 22.56
N ARG A 586 -4.61 6.37 21.76
CA ARG A 586 -5.82 7.20 21.71
C ARG A 586 -7.08 6.42 21.42
N PHE A 587 -7.01 5.32 20.66
CA PHE A 587 -8.20 4.52 20.37
C PHE A 587 -8.71 3.72 21.58
N PHE A 588 -7.87 3.51 22.60
CA PHE A 588 -8.25 2.87 23.86
C PHE A 588 -8.68 3.87 24.95
N GLU A 589 -8.21 5.11 24.87
CA GLU A 589 -8.34 6.09 25.97
C GLU A 589 -9.26 7.27 25.64
N GLU A 590 -9.33 7.69 24.38
CA GLU A 590 -10.11 8.84 23.95
C GLU A 590 -11.41 8.37 23.28
N PRO A 591 -12.59 8.60 23.89
CA PRO A 591 -13.85 8.26 23.27
C PRO A 591 -14.09 9.06 21.99
N VAL A 592 -14.79 8.46 21.04
CA VAL A 592 -15.29 9.19 19.86
C VAL A 592 -16.15 10.39 20.33
N PRO A 593 -15.85 11.62 19.89
CA PRO A 593 -16.38 12.83 20.53
C PRO A 593 -17.82 13.17 20.16
N SER A 594 -18.23 12.83 18.94
CA SER A 594 -19.48 13.26 18.31
C SER A 594 -20.01 12.19 17.33
N GLY A 595 -21.17 12.45 16.73
CA GLY A 595 -21.80 11.56 15.75
C GLY A 595 -22.49 10.32 16.36
N PRO A 596 -23.04 9.43 15.51
CA PRO A 596 -23.80 8.25 15.92
C PRO A 596 -23.04 7.26 16.81
N LEU A 597 -21.71 7.26 16.72
CA LEU A 597 -20.82 6.33 17.43
C LEU A 597 -20.08 7.01 18.60
N LYS A 598 -20.62 8.13 19.10
CA LYS A 598 -20.08 8.86 20.26
C LYS A 598 -19.87 7.93 21.46
N GLY A 599 -18.71 8.07 22.11
CA GLY A 599 -18.34 7.26 23.27
C GLY A 599 -17.56 5.98 22.94
N ALA A 600 -17.47 5.60 21.65
CA ALA A 600 -16.76 4.38 21.26
C ALA A 600 -15.25 4.45 21.59
N VAL A 601 -14.73 3.36 22.15
CA VAL A 601 -13.32 3.08 22.44
C VAL A 601 -13.03 1.60 22.23
N LEU A 602 -11.76 1.25 21.99
CA LEU A 602 -11.31 -0.13 22.00
C LEU A 602 -11.13 -0.62 23.44
N ASP A 603 -11.39 -1.90 23.68
CA ASP A 603 -11.19 -2.57 24.96
C ASP A 603 -9.84 -3.29 24.94
N ARG A 604 -8.94 -2.89 25.83
CA ARG A 604 -7.56 -3.39 25.88
C ARG A 604 -7.50 -4.87 26.23
N ASP A 605 -8.24 -5.31 27.24
CA ASP A 605 -8.20 -6.70 27.72
C ASP A 605 -8.78 -7.66 26.67
N LYS A 606 -9.82 -7.23 25.96
CA LYS A 606 -10.38 -8.00 24.83
C LYS A 606 -9.43 -8.01 23.63
N TYR A 607 -8.79 -6.88 23.33
CA TYR A 607 -7.80 -6.80 22.25
C TYR A 607 -6.62 -7.74 22.50
N ASP A 608 -6.10 -7.78 23.73
CA ASP A 608 -4.98 -8.66 24.11
C ASP A 608 -5.32 -10.14 23.88
N LYS A 609 -6.54 -10.55 24.26
CA LYS A 609 -7.04 -11.91 24.03
C LYS A 609 -7.18 -12.23 22.54
N MET A 610 -7.73 -11.31 21.77
CA MET A 610 -7.89 -11.45 20.31
C MET A 610 -6.53 -11.55 19.61
N LEU A 611 -5.56 -10.72 19.98
CA LEU A 611 -4.20 -10.75 19.42
C LEU A 611 -3.48 -12.08 19.74
N ALA A 612 -3.62 -12.57 20.97
CA ALA A 612 -3.08 -13.89 21.35
C ALA A 612 -3.73 -15.03 20.57
N ALA A 613 -5.06 -14.98 20.37
CA ALA A 613 -5.80 -15.94 19.55
C ALA A 613 -5.34 -15.89 18.09
N TYR A 614 -5.09 -14.70 17.54
CA TYR A 614 -4.54 -14.49 16.21
C TYR A 614 -3.17 -15.14 16.02
N TYR A 615 -2.23 -14.96 16.97
CA TYR A 615 -0.95 -15.65 16.87
C TYR A 615 -1.09 -17.16 16.92
N LYS A 616 -1.97 -17.68 17.78
CA LYS A 616 -2.24 -19.12 17.84
C LYS A 616 -2.81 -19.63 16.51
N HIS A 617 -3.79 -18.94 15.93
CA HIS A 617 -4.39 -19.27 14.64
C HIS A 617 -3.35 -19.27 13.52
N ARG A 618 -2.46 -18.27 13.50
CA ARG A 618 -1.34 -18.15 12.56
C ARG A 618 -0.24 -19.21 12.76
N GLY A 619 -0.25 -19.96 13.86
CA GLY A 619 0.83 -20.89 14.22
C GLY A 619 2.11 -20.15 14.60
N TRP A 620 1.98 -19.04 15.33
CA TRP A 620 3.07 -18.20 15.82
C TRP A 620 3.16 -18.28 17.35
N SER A 621 4.31 -17.89 17.91
CA SER A 621 4.51 -17.77 19.36
C SER A 621 3.72 -16.59 19.95
N GLY A 622 3.62 -16.52 21.29
CA GLY A 622 3.00 -15.36 21.98
C GLY A 622 3.72 -14.03 21.76
N GLU A 623 4.95 -14.06 21.22
CA GLU A 623 5.68 -12.88 20.78
C GLU A 623 5.43 -12.53 19.31
N GLY A 624 4.55 -13.30 18.63
CA GLY A 624 4.22 -13.15 17.22
C GLY A 624 5.30 -13.62 16.25
N ILE A 625 6.29 -14.41 16.70
CA ILE A 625 7.30 -15.03 15.83
C ILE A 625 6.77 -16.36 15.26
N PRO A 626 6.85 -16.62 13.95
CA PRO A 626 6.43 -17.90 13.36
C PRO A 626 7.13 -19.11 13.98
N LEU A 627 6.37 -20.16 14.29
CA LEU A 627 6.92 -21.40 14.86
C LEU A 627 7.66 -22.22 13.80
N GLU A 628 8.68 -22.98 14.23
CA GLU A 628 9.44 -23.86 13.33
C GLU A 628 8.54 -24.85 12.57
N LYS A 629 7.57 -25.45 13.27
CA LYS A 629 6.60 -26.37 12.67
C LYS A 629 5.84 -25.69 11.53
N THR A 630 5.28 -24.51 11.79
CA THR A 630 4.53 -23.71 10.81
C THR A 630 5.36 -23.37 9.58
N LEU A 631 6.62 -22.95 9.79
CA LEU A 631 7.54 -22.65 8.70
C LEU A 631 7.79 -23.89 7.83
N LYS A 632 8.04 -25.06 8.44
CA LYS A 632 8.24 -26.32 7.70
C LYS A 632 6.98 -26.76 6.95
N ASP A 633 5.81 -26.69 7.57
CA ASP A 633 4.53 -27.05 6.95
C ASP A 633 4.18 -26.17 5.73
N LEU A 634 4.68 -24.94 5.72
CA LEU A 634 4.59 -23.99 4.61
C LEU A 634 5.72 -24.15 3.57
N GLY A 635 6.72 -24.99 3.80
CA GLY A 635 7.88 -25.15 2.90
C GLY A 635 8.93 -24.04 3.03
N LEU A 636 8.98 -23.35 4.17
CA LEU A 636 9.91 -22.27 4.50
C LEU A 636 11.04 -22.77 5.42
N GLY A 637 11.64 -23.92 5.07
CA GLY A 637 12.69 -24.54 5.89
C GLY A 637 13.95 -23.68 6.01
N ASP A 638 14.31 -22.99 4.94
CA ASP A 638 15.39 -22.01 4.88
C ASP A 638 15.15 -20.80 5.80
N VAL A 639 13.92 -20.27 5.83
CA VAL A 639 13.51 -19.22 6.77
C VAL A 639 13.63 -19.71 8.21
N ALA A 640 13.20 -20.96 8.50
CA ALA A 640 13.33 -21.53 9.83
C ALA A 640 14.81 -21.64 10.27
N GLU A 641 15.70 -22.06 9.37
CA GLU A 641 17.13 -22.12 9.67
C GLU A 641 17.76 -20.73 9.87
N ASP A 642 17.36 -19.71 9.11
CA ASP A 642 17.80 -18.32 9.37
C ASP A 642 17.36 -17.85 10.77
N LEU A 643 16.09 -18.04 11.13
CA LEU A 643 15.57 -17.65 12.45
C LEU A 643 16.26 -18.40 13.59
N LYS A 644 16.61 -19.69 13.42
CA LYS A 644 17.40 -20.45 14.40
C LYS A 644 18.81 -19.91 14.55
N LYS A 645 19.51 -19.65 13.44
CA LYS A 645 20.87 -19.05 13.45
C LYS A 645 20.89 -17.73 14.22
N ARG A 646 19.80 -16.96 14.11
CA ARG A 646 19.59 -15.70 14.83
C ARG A 646 19.06 -15.87 16.26
N LYS A 647 18.86 -17.10 16.73
CA LYS A 647 18.32 -17.44 18.06
C LYS A 647 16.92 -16.85 18.33
N LEU A 648 16.13 -16.66 17.27
CA LEU A 648 14.74 -16.18 17.35
C LEU A 648 13.76 -17.33 17.59
N ILE A 649 14.10 -18.53 17.16
CA ILE A 649 13.36 -19.78 17.42
C ILE A 649 14.34 -20.90 17.81
N GLY A 650 13.83 -21.99 18.40
CA GLY A 650 14.63 -23.20 18.68
C GLY A 650 15.60 -23.09 19.87
N ALA A 651 15.81 -21.90 20.44
CA ALA A 651 16.45 -21.78 21.73
C ALA A 651 15.49 -22.31 22.80
N LYS A 652 15.81 -23.48 23.37
CA LYS A 652 15.24 -23.87 24.67
C LYS A 652 15.52 -22.69 25.61
N LYS A 653 14.48 -21.99 26.08
CA LYS A 653 14.57 -21.24 27.33
C LYS A 653 14.76 -22.27 28.44
N GLU A 654 15.99 -22.75 28.62
CA GLU A 654 16.45 -23.24 29.91
C GLU A 654 16.63 -22.02 30.80
N ALA A 655 15.51 -21.47 31.27
CA ALA A 655 15.47 -20.54 32.38
C ALA A 655 14.81 -21.28 33.55
N ALA A 656 15.68 -21.92 34.34
CA ALA A 656 15.57 -22.16 35.77
C ALA A 656 14.18 -22.51 36.33
N LYS A 657 13.85 -23.81 36.27
CA LYS A 657 13.45 -24.52 37.49
C LYS A 657 14.69 -24.65 38.38
N LYS A 658 15.05 -23.60 39.14
CA LYS A 658 15.99 -23.68 40.27
C LYS A 658 15.66 -22.56 41.25
N GLY A 659 15.27 -22.93 42.46
CA GLY A 659 15.06 -22.06 43.63
C GLY A 659 13.62 -22.01 44.05
#